data_AF-A0A542Y8A9-F1
#
_entry.id   AF-A0A542Y8A9-F1
#
_cell.length_a   1.000
_cell.length_b   1.000
_cell.length_c   1.000
_cell.angle_alpha   90.00
_cell.angle_beta   90.00
_cell.angle_gamma   90.00
#
_symmetry.space_group_name_H-M   'P 1'
#
loop_
_entity.id
_entity.type
_entity.pdbx_description
1 polymer ?
#
loop_
_entity_poly.entity_id
_entity_poly.type
_entity_poly.pdbx_seq_one_letter_code
_entity_poly.pdbx_strand_id
1 'polypeptide(L)'
;MRITKVPLRDRLGAPGVLGLLLVALLTLGSVFTAPAANAATTNVSITNAQLDKSSAGSGEKIRMSFNWAVPNGAQPGDTFTIVLPSEVRPASTAKFDLERSPGEVVAEGRWSGNTATFTLAEFVRGKQDIQGSAYFSLSWNRDNVNTVDGADYNLHFTGTSSWTLPLTLLPDGPAGTGQSNSKVGWWLSDDQGSVTPKGQLGWVVYLNSGTATPVDPTMTITDTPGAGSHIDLDSVEGYRDGQPLRKERYSVSRLGEHGISITLVGNYPGEPAIYNGENIYFRYASDLLPGENGIFTNSATITGNSDAPQQVSSEVRRDGAGGDGNGNQPPEEKAAPVAPTVAQAACTEAGSATVPTVTPADTTGITYSVGGDVTAGSTVTVTATANKGYALTAAEGWTISDDKRTATYTVELKDVACDQPVTPVAPTVTQAVCTEDGSATAPTVTVAETAGVTYSVAGDVKAGSTATITATAEEGSSLKPAEGWTVSEDKKTATFVVELKDVACDQPVAPVAPTVTQAVCTEDGSATAPTVTVAETAGVTYRIDGDVKAGSTATITATTEEGSFLKPAEGWTVSEDKKTATFVVELKDVACDQPVTPVAPTVTQALCTEDGSATAPNVTAAETAGITYTVAGDMKAGSTVTITATAEQGSFLKPAEGWTLATDGRTATIKIALDAPKCTTKTPTTTPPTNKPNAEQHTPPAANSPIAATGLASAPVFLGSAALLVLVGLMVVGARRKA
;
A
#
# COMPACT_ATOMS: atom_id res chain seq x y z
N MET A 1 -84.69 32.04 7.18
CA MET A 1 -86.07 31.54 7.44
C MET A 1 -86.05 30.05 7.07
N ARG A 2 -86.33 29.08 7.95
CA ARG A 2 -86.92 29.07 9.31
C ARG A 2 -86.43 27.79 10.06
N ILE A 3 -86.14 27.86 11.38
CA ILE A 3 -86.24 26.75 12.38
C ILE A 3 -85.19 25.59 12.21
N THR A 4 -84.61 24.92 13.23
CA THR A 4 -84.90 24.72 14.68
C THR A 4 -83.66 24.88 15.60
N LYS A 5 -83.78 24.57 16.91
CA LYS A 5 -82.82 24.76 18.02
C LYS A 5 -82.33 23.43 18.65
N VAL A 6 -81.06 23.39 19.11
CA VAL A 6 -80.55 22.94 20.47
C VAL A 6 -80.83 21.48 20.92
N PRO A 7 -80.05 20.82 21.83
CA PRO A 7 -78.75 21.15 22.47
C PRO A 7 -77.61 20.14 22.15
N LEU A 8 -76.44 20.31 22.77
CA LEU A 8 -75.53 19.21 23.10
C LEU A 8 -75.10 19.31 24.58
N ARG A 9 -75.11 18.21 25.34
CA ARG A 9 -74.57 18.13 26.70
C ARG A 9 -74.22 16.68 27.08
N ASP A 10 -72.99 16.49 27.54
CA ASP A 10 -72.40 15.39 28.32
C ASP A 10 -72.90 13.94 28.09
N ARG A 11 -72.04 13.05 27.53
CA ARG A 11 -71.29 12.03 28.32
C ARG A 11 -70.37 11.13 27.46
N LEU A 12 -69.53 10.36 28.17
CA LEU A 12 -68.40 9.57 27.68
C LEU A 12 -68.81 8.39 26.77
N GLY A 13 -67.94 8.05 25.81
CA GLY A 13 -68.06 6.83 25.00
C GLY A 13 -66.90 6.64 24.02
N ALA A 14 -65.84 5.95 24.45
CA ALA A 14 -64.75 5.42 23.62
C ALA A 14 -64.76 3.86 23.74
N PRO A 15 -64.12 3.07 22.83
CA PRO A 15 -63.15 3.45 21.79
C PRO A 15 -63.54 3.05 20.35
N GLY A 16 -62.81 3.56 19.35
CA GLY A 16 -62.96 3.22 17.93
C GLY A 16 -61.73 3.59 17.12
N VAL A 17 -60.89 2.60 16.81
CA VAL A 17 -59.54 2.75 16.20
C VAL A 17 -59.58 3.34 14.78
N LEU A 18 -58.88 4.45 14.56
CA LEU A 18 -58.17 4.71 13.29
C LEU A 18 -57.01 5.71 13.49
N GLY A 19 -55.85 5.22 13.94
CA GLY A 19 -54.66 6.04 14.10
C GLY A 19 -53.85 6.16 12.80
N LEU A 20 -53.84 7.34 12.18
CA LEU A 20 -52.88 7.66 11.12
C LEU A 20 -51.51 7.99 11.75
N LEU A 21 -50.42 7.49 11.18
CA LEU A 21 -49.08 7.71 11.74
C LEU A 21 -48.66 9.18 11.63
N LEU A 22 -48.36 9.79 12.76
CA LEU A 22 -47.57 11.02 12.86
C LEU A 22 -46.32 10.68 13.66
N VAL A 23 -45.22 10.38 12.96
CA VAL A 23 -43.96 9.98 13.57
C VAL A 23 -43.30 11.21 14.20
N ALA A 24 -43.25 11.23 15.54
CA ALA A 24 -42.58 12.28 16.28
C ALA A 24 -41.05 12.10 16.23
N LEU A 25 -40.35 12.91 15.45
CA LEU A 25 -38.94 13.17 15.70
C LEU A 25 -38.84 14.13 16.90
N LEU A 26 -38.39 13.62 18.05
CA LEU A 26 -37.84 14.48 19.10
C LEU A 26 -36.48 15.01 18.64
N THR A 27 -36.46 16.17 17.99
CA THR A 27 -35.27 17.02 18.05
C THR A 27 -35.26 17.71 19.40
N LEU A 28 -34.21 17.48 20.20
CA LEU A 28 -33.89 18.38 21.30
C LEU A 28 -33.40 19.69 20.69
N GLY A 29 -34.35 20.56 20.35
CA GLY A 29 -34.10 21.95 20.04
C GLY A 29 -33.62 22.65 21.31
N SER A 30 -32.32 22.52 21.61
CA SER A 30 -31.64 23.30 22.64
C SER A 30 -31.72 24.77 22.25
N VAL A 31 -32.80 25.44 22.66
CA VAL A 31 -32.93 26.89 22.55
C VAL A 31 -31.91 27.49 23.49
N PHE A 32 -30.69 27.67 23.00
CA PHE A 32 -29.76 28.64 23.52
C PHE A 32 -30.40 30.01 23.34
N THR A 33 -31.24 30.39 24.31
CA THR A 33 -31.40 31.79 24.66
C THR A 33 -30.03 32.26 25.12
N ALA A 34 -29.20 32.70 24.16
CA ALA A 34 -28.07 33.53 24.49
C ALA A 34 -28.61 34.65 25.40
N PRO A 35 -27.99 34.92 26.56
CA PRO A 35 -28.44 36.03 27.39
C PRO A 35 -28.42 37.27 26.51
N ALA A 36 -29.51 38.05 26.51
CA ALA A 36 -29.52 39.33 25.84
C ALA A 36 -28.30 40.11 26.33
N ALA A 37 -27.42 40.52 25.42
CA ALA A 37 -26.24 41.28 25.79
C ALA A 37 -26.73 42.52 26.54
N ASN A 38 -26.31 42.68 27.80
CA ASN A 38 -26.76 43.80 28.61
C ASN A 38 -26.24 45.08 27.97
N ALA A 39 -27.15 45.83 27.32
CA ALA A 39 -26.90 47.15 26.77
C ALA A 39 -26.22 48.03 27.82
N ALA A 40 -24.92 48.27 27.69
CA ALA A 40 -24.17 49.02 28.68
C ALA A 40 -24.36 50.51 28.42
N THR A 41 -24.39 51.32 29.48
CA THR A 41 -24.16 52.76 29.31
C THR A 41 -22.68 52.97 29.05
N THR A 42 -22.34 53.43 27.85
CA THR A 42 -20.95 53.73 27.46
C THR A 42 -20.63 55.20 27.70
N ASN A 43 -19.37 55.48 28.02
CA ASN A 43 -18.90 56.86 28.09
C ASN A 43 -18.81 57.43 26.68
N VAL A 44 -19.14 58.72 26.50
CA VAL A 44 -19.04 59.39 25.20
C VAL A 44 -18.22 60.66 25.33
N SER A 45 -17.31 60.88 24.40
CA SER A 45 -16.58 62.13 24.23
C SER A 45 -17.38 63.04 23.31
N ILE A 46 -17.98 64.11 23.87
CA ILE A 46 -18.64 65.15 23.09
C ILE A 46 -17.67 66.31 22.92
N THR A 47 -17.47 66.75 21.68
CA THR A 47 -16.54 67.83 21.30
C THR A 47 -17.16 68.72 20.24
N ASN A 48 -16.61 69.92 20.02
CA ASN A 48 -17.08 70.86 18.98
C ASN A 48 -18.60 71.18 19.07
N ALA A 49 -19.17 71.16 20.27
CA ALA A 49 -20.58 71.48 20.50
C ALA A 49 -20.83 72.98 20.31
N GLN A 50 -21.82 73.33 19.48
CA GLN A 50 -22.13 74.71 19.09
C GLN A 50 -23.61 74.87 18.72
N LEU A 51 -24.09 76.12 18.78
CA LEU A 51 -25.39 76.55 18.24
C LEU A 51 -25.17 77.30 16.92
N ASP A 52 -26.13 77.23 16.00
CA ASP A 52 -26.11 77.99 14.74
C ASP A 52 -26.35 79.50 14.92
N LYS A 53 -26.85 79.91 16.09
CA LYS A 53 -27.14 81.30 16.48
C LYS A 53 -26.67 81.59 17.90
N SER A 54 -26.26 82.83 18.17
CA SER A 54 -26.03 83.35 19.52
C SER A 54 -27.27 83.97 20.18
N SER A 55 -28.30 84.28 19.39
CA SER A 55 -29.59 84.77 19.87
C SER A 55 -30.76 84.26 19.02
N ALA A 56 -31.94 84.13 19.63
CA ALA A 56 -33.15 83.65 18.95
C ALA A 56 -34.44 84.18 19.62
N GLY A 57 -35.44 84.55 18.83
CA GLY A 57 -36.78 84.88 19.31
C GLY A 57 -37.55 83.67 19.84
N SER A 58 -38.59 83.87 20.66
CA SER A 58 -39.26 82.78 21.40
C SER A 58 -39.87 81.67 20.53
N GLY A 59 -40.26 81.99 19.29
CA GLY A 59 -40.78 81.04 18.30
C GLY A 59 -39.76 80.51 17.29
N GLU A 60 -38.50 80.95 17.36
CA GLU A 60 -37.45 80.50 16.44
C GLU A 60 -36.91 79.10 16.80
N LYS A 61 -36.36 78.46 15.77
CA LYS A 61 -35.58 77.23 15.89
C LYS A 61 -34.09 77.55 16.00
N ILE A 62 -33.38 76.79 16.82
CA ILE A 62 -31.92 76.86 17.01
C ILE A 62 -31.36 75.46 16.73
N ARG A 63 -30.36 75.33 15.87
CA ARG A 63 -29.71 74.03 15.59
C ARG A 63 -28.48 73.88 16.47
N MET A 64 -28.52 72.92 17.41
CA MET A 64 -27.30 72.47 18.07
C MET A 64 -26.61 71.41 17.21
N SER A 65 -25.29 71.51 17.06
CA SER A 65 -24.46 70.51 16.37
C SER A 65 -23.20 70.20 17.20
N PHE A 66 -22.72 68.96 17.17
CA PHE A 66 -21.59 68.49 17.95
C PHE A 66 -20.91 67.28 17.30
N ASN A 67 -19.68 66.98 17.70
CA ASN A 67 -18.97 65.74 17.37
C ASN A 67 -19.05 64.77 18.55
N TRP A 68 -19.12 63.48 18.27
CA TRP A 68 -19.25 62.41 19.26
C TRP A 68 -18.25 61.27 18.97
N ALA A 69 -17.73 60.62 20.01
CA ALA A 69 -16.90 59.43 19.91
C ALA A 69 -17.07 58.52 21.14
N VAL A 70 -17.06 57.19 20.94
CA VAL A 70 -17.16 56.20 22.03
C VAL A 70 -15.87 55.34 22.14
N PRO A 71 -15.53 54.83 23.34
CA PRO A 71 -14.33 54.00 23.55
C PRO A 71 -14.24 52.75 22.68
N ASN A 72 -13.01 52.39 22.32
CA ASN A 72 -12.72 51.12 21.64
C ASN A 72 -13.13 49.93 22.51
N GLY A 73 -13.91 49.02 21.92
CA GLY A 73 -14.55 47.89 22.62
C GLY A 73 -16.06 48.01 22.81
N ALA A 74 -16.68 49.16 22.49
CA ALA A 74 -18.14 49.32 22.49
C ALA A 74 -18.85 48.28 21.58
N GLN A 75 -20.05 47.86 21.98
CA GLN A 75 -20.82 46.79 21.34
C GLN A 75 -22.17 47.28 20.79
N PRO A 76 -22.78 46.55 19.84
CA PRO A 76 -24.17 46.80 19.45
C PRO A 76 -25.10 46.68 20.66
N GLY A 77 -25.99 47.67 20.81
CA GLY A 77 -26.88 47.82 21.96
C GLY A 77 -26.34 48.72 23.07
N ASP A 78 -25.05 49.07 23.10
CA ASP A 78 -24.54 50.05 24.07
C ASP A 78 -25.16 51.42 23.85
N THR A 79 -25.30 52.21 24.93
CA THR A 79 -26.07 53.46 24.93
C THR A 79 -25.30 54.64 25.50
N PHE A 80 -25.53 55.83 24.96
CA PHE A 80 -25.11 57.10 25.57
C PHE A 80 -26.26 58.12 25.51
N THR A 81 -26.22 59.17 26.35
CA THR A 81 -27.36 60.10 26.51
C THR A 81 -26.94 61.57 26.52
N ILE A 82 -27.81 62.42 26.00
CA ILE A 82 -27.74 63.87 26.11
C ILE A 82 -29.08 64.37 26.69
N VAL A 83 -29.00 65.11 27.79
CA VAL A 83 -30.14 65.71 28.48
C VAL A 83 -30.09 67.22 28.26
N LEU A 84 -31.17 67.77 27.73
CA LEU A 84 -31.35 69.19 27.46
C LEU A 84 -31.72 69.95 28.75
N PRO A 85 -31.17 71.17 28.97
CA PRO A 85 -31.60 72.04 30.07
C PRO A 85 -33.07 72.43 29.93
N SER A 86 -33.71 72.75 31.07
CA SER A 86 -35.15 73.04 31.20
C SER A 86 -35.67 74.18 30.32
N GLU A 87 -34.80 75.13 29.98
CA GLU A 87 -35.06 76.36 29.23
C GLU A 87 -35.27 76.11 27.73
N VAL A 88 -34.86 74.95 27.23
CA VAL A 88 -35.09 74.49 25.86
C VAL A 88 -35.76 73.12 25.85
N ARG A 89 -36.30 72.74 24.69
CA ARG A 89 -36.89 71.43 24.43
C ARG A 89 -36.55 71.00 22.99
N PRO A 90 -36.61 69.70 22.65
CA PRO A 90 -36.39 69.30 21.26
C PRO A 90 -37.48 69.91 20.38
N ALA A 91 -37.09 70.40 19.20
CA ALA A 91 -38.05 70.94 18.24
C ALA A 91 -38.82 69.85 17.48
N SER A 92 -38.27 68.63 17.46
CA SER A 92 -38.91 67.39 17.01
C SER A 92 -38.48 66.24 17.91
N THR A 93 -39.42 65.40 18.33
CA THR A 93 -39.19 64.14 19.06
C THR A 93 -39.17 62.92 18.14
N ALA A 94 -39.22 63.11 16.82
CA ALA A 94 -39.06 62.04 15.84
C ALA A 94 -37.77 61.25 16.07
N LYS A 95 -37.80 59.94 15.77
CA LYS A 95 -36.56 59.14 15.75
C LYS A 95 -35.63 59.68 14.66
N PHE A 96 -34.32 59.60 14.90
CA PHE A 96 -33.30 59.98 13.94
C PHE A 96 -32.14 59.01 14.01
N ASP A 97 -31.47 58.76 12.89
CA ASP A 97 -30.38 57.78 12.84
C ASP A 97 -29.05 58.51 12.52
N LEU A 98 -27.94 58.02 13.06
CA LEU A 98 -26.59 58.48 12.74
C LEU A 98 -25.99 57.50 11.75
N GLU A 99 -25.80 57.92 10.49
CA GLU A 99 -25.50 57.02 9.38
C GLU A 99 -24.11 57.25 8.80
N ARG A 100 -23.44 56.18 8.35
CA ARG A 100 -22.19 56.30 7.58
C ARG A 100 -22.44 56.58 6.10
N SER A 101 -23.53 56.00 5.59
CA SER A 101 -24.09 56.17 4.26
C SER A 101 -25.58 55.77 4.34
N PRO A 102 -26.45 56.17 3.40
CA PRO A 102 -27.89 55.94 3.52
C PRO A 102 -28.25 54.47 3.77
N GLY A 103 -28.85 54.17 4.94
CA GLY A 103 -29.18 52.83 5.41
C GLY A 103 -28.07 52.10 6.20
N GLU A 104 -26.83 52.61 6.22
CA GLU A 104 -25.74 52.10 7.06
C GLU A 104 -25.72 52.82 8.43
N VAL A 105 -26.73 52.51 9.25
CA VAL A 105 -26.90 53.08 10.60
C VAL A 105 -25.77 52.65 11.54
N VAL A 106 -25.14 53.63 12.19
CA VAL A 106 -24.10 53.47 13.22
C VAL A 106 -24.70 53.56 14.62
N ALA A 107 -25.69 54.45 14.83
CA ALA A 107 -26.47 54.52 16.07
C ALA A 107 -27.88 55.05 15.82
N GLU A 108 -28.88 54.57 16.56
CA GLU A 108 -30.23 55.14 16.59
C GLU A 108 -30.37 56.18 17.70
N GLY A 109 -30.89 57.37 17.37
CA GLY A 109 -31.26 58.43 18.30
C GLY A 109 -32.77 58.48 18.58
N ARG A 110 -33.15 58.47 19.86
CA ARG A 110 -34.55 58.43 20.32
C ARG A 110 -34.78 59.39 21.48
N TRP A 111 -35.85 60.19 21.40
CA TRP A 111 -36.22 61.15 22.45
C TRP A 111 -37.12 60.54 23.53
N SER A 112 -36.91 60.94 24.78
CA SER A 112 -37.79 60.72 25.92
C SER A 112 -37.83 61.99 26.77
N GLY A 113 -38.85 62.82 26.54
CA GLY A 113 -38.87 64.21 27.05
C GLY A 113 -37.63 64.98 26.58
N ASN A 114 -36.95 65.65 27.50
CA ASN A 114 -35.70 66.38 27.25
C ASN A 114 -34.44 65.48 27.10
N THR A 115 -34.56 64.14 27.11
CA THR A 115 -33.41 63.23 26.96
C THR A 115 -33.37 62.62 25.56
N ALA A 116 -32.27 62.80 24.83
CA ALA A 116 -31.91 62.00 23.67
C ALA A 116 -31.06 60.80 24.12
N THR A 117 -31.53 59.59 23.84
CA THR A 117 -30.77 58.35 24.02
C THR A 117 -30.29 57.86 22.67
N PHE A 118 -28.99 57.60 22.56
CA PHE A 118 -28.31 57.07 21.38
C PHE A 118 -27.97 55.61 21.66
N THR A 119 -28.36 54.69 20.76
CA THR A 119 -28.11 53.25 20.88
C THR A 119 -27.24 52.79 19.71
N LEU A 120 -26.07 52.21 19.98
CA LEU A 120 -25.14 51.76 18.94
C LEU A 120 -25.74 50.58 18.16
N ALA A 121 -25.68 50.64 16.84
CA ALA A 121 -26.23 49.63 15.94
C ALA A 121 -25.22 48.49 15.67
N GLU A 122 -25.68 47.42 15.01
CA GLU A 122 -24.85 46.27 14.61
C GLU A 122 -23.59 46.65 13.81
N PHE A 123 -23.60 47.81 13.14
CA PHE A 123 -22.43 48.38 12.48
C PHE A 123 -21.16 48.38 13.34
N VAL A 124 -21.24 48.64 14.66
CA VAL A 124 -20.05 48.79 15.51
C VAL A 124 -19.38 47.45 15.86
N ARG A 125 -20.01 46.31 15.54
CA ARG A 125 -19.58 44.98 16.00
C ARG A 125 -18.16 44.61 15.54
N GLY A 126 -17.19 44.78 16.43
CA GLY A 126 -15.78 44.48 16.16
C GLY A 126 -15.07 45.56 15.33
N LYS A 127 -15.61 46.79 15.30
CA LYS A 127 -14.94 47.98 14.79
C LYS A 127 -14.29 48.76 15.94
N GLN A 128 -13.42 49.70 15.59
CA GLN A 128 -12.72 50.62 16.48
C GLN A 128 -12.86 52.06 15.94
N ASP A 129 -12.48 53.03 16.75
CA ASP A 129 -12.51 54.47 16.50
C ASP A 129 -13.90 54.94 16.05
N ILE A 130 -14.92 54.51 16.80
CA ILE A 130 -16.33 54.80 16.53
C ILE A 130 -16.63 56.25 16.88
N GLN A 131 -16.87 57.08 15.86
CA GLN A 131 -17.06 58.51 16.00
C GLN A 131 -17.83 59.12 14.82
N GLY A 132 -18.32 60.35 14.97
CA GLY A 132 -18.95 61.13 13.90
C GLY A 132 -19.41 62.51 14.38
N SER A 133 -20.32 63.14 13.64
CA SER A 133 -21.07 64.33 14.06
C SER A 133 -22.55 64.03 14.27
N ALA A 134 -23.22 64.87 15.05
CA ALA A 134 -24.65 64.82 15.26
C ALA A 134 -25.23 66.22 15.49
N TYR A 135 -26.53 66.38 15.21
CA TYR A 135 -27.25 67.62 15.40
C TYR A 135 -28.71 67.37 15.76
N PHE A 136 -29.33 68.37 16.38
CA PHE A 136 -30.78 68.45 16.54
C PHE A 136 -31.26 69.91 16.60
N SER A 137 -32.44 70.16 16.05
CA SER A 137 -33.17 71.42 16.26
C SER A 137 -33.75 71.47 17.68
N LEU A 138 -33.61 72.63 18.30
CA LEU A 138 -34.14 73.03 19.60
C LEU A 138 -35.18 74.14 19.44
N SER A 139 -36.01 74.30 20.47
CA SER A 139 -36.91 75.44 20.62
C SER A 139 -36.90 75.91 22.08
N TRP A 140 -37.14 77.20 22.31
CA TRP A 140 -37.31 77.73 23.66
C TRP A 140 -38.49 77.06 24.35
N ASN A 141 -38.31 76.67 25.61
CA ASN A 141 -39.38 76.15 26.43
C ASN A 141 -40.08 77.31 27.15
N ARG A 142 -41.10 77.89 26.50
CA ARG A 142 -41.75 79.15 26.91
C ARG A 142 -42.35 79.13 28.33
N ASP A 143 -42.60 77.96 28.91
CA ASP A 143 -43.04 77.82 30.30
C ASP A 143 -41.93 78.10 31.33
N ASN A 144 -40.66 78.02 30.91
CA ASN A 144 -39.45 78.16 31.75
C ASN A 144 -38.58 79.38 31.41
N VAL A 145 -38.96 80.23 30.45
CA VAL A 145 -38.17 81.40 30.02
C VAL A 145 -39.03 82.66 29.90
N ASN A 146 -38.47 83.82 30.29
CA ASN A 146 -39.18 85.10 30.17
C ASN A 146 -39.15 85.62 28.72
N THR A 147 -40.19 85.34 27.95
CA THR A 147 -40.31 85.82 26.56
C THR A 147 -40.78 87.27 26.44
N VAL A 148 -41.16 87.94 27.53
CA VAL A 148 -41.62 89.34 27.50
C VAL A 148 -40.43 90.30 27.49
N ASP A 149 -39.49 90.13 28.44
CA ASP A 149 -38.32 91.02 28.56
C ASP A 149 -37.08 90.50 27.80
N GLY A 150 -37.03 89.19 27.50
CA GLY A 150 -35.84 88.51 27.03
C GLY A 150 -34.81 88.28 28.15
N ALA A 151 -33.80 87.45 27.89
CA ALA A 151 -32.69 87.19 28.83
C ALA A 151 -31.54 86.41 28.17
N ASP A 152 -30.33 86.52 28.75
CA ASP A 152 -29.19 85.66 28.42
C ASP A 152 -29.22 84.37 29.25
N TYR A 153 -29.16 83.21 28.57
CA TYR A 153 -29.14 81.89 29.22
C TYR A 153 -27.81 81.17 28.97
N ASN A 154 -27.30 80.49 29.99
CA ASN A 154 -26.17 79.58 29.90
C ASN A 154 -26.70 78.15 29.91
N LEU A 155 -27.09 77.64 28.74
CA LEU A 155 -27.74 76.35 28.56
C LEU A 155 -26.79 75.21 28.96
N HIS A 156 -27.07 74.58 30.10
CA HIS A 156 -26.25 73.50 30.66
C HIS A 156 -26.73 72.11 30.23
N PHE A 157 -25.99 71.46 29.36
CA PHE A 157 -26.28 70.13 28.84
C PHE A 157 -25.65 69.06 29.74
N THR A 158 -26.35 67.94 29.95
CA THR A 158 -25.90 66.83 30.80
C THR A 158 -26.21 65.48 30.14
N GLY A 159 -26.11 64.36 30.87
CA GLY A 159 -26.24 62.99 30.35
C GLY A 159 -24.97 62.19 30.64
N THR A 160 -24.50 61.40 29.67
CA THR A 160 -23.20 60.69 29.76
C THR A 160 -21.98 61.61 29.57
N SER A 161 -22.20 62.90 29.31
CA SER A 161 -21.20 63.97 29.32
C SER A 161 -21.89 65.31 29.66
N SER A 162 -21.14 66.39 29.84
CA SER A 162 -21.72 67.70 30.17
C SER A 162 -20.89 68.86 29.65
N TRP A 163 -21.57 69.92 29.20
CA TRP A 163 -21.00 71.18 28.71
C TRP A 163 -22.05 72.29 28.83
N THR A 164 -21.68 73.54 28.50
CA THR A 164 -22.58 74.69 28.56
C THR A 164 -22.43 75.56 27.30
N LEU A 165 -23.53 76.07 26.74
CA LEU A 165 -23.54 76.98 25.58
C LEU A 165 -24.37 78.24 25.91
N PRO A 166 -23.90 79.45 25.58
CA PRO A 166 -24.68 80.67 25.77
C PRO A 166 -25.71 80.87 24.65
N LEU A 167 -26.90 81.36 24.99
CA LEU A 167 -27.94 81.76 24.03
C LEU A 167 -28.80 82.90 24.59
N THR A 168 -28.97 83.99 23.84
CA THR A 168 -29.86 85.10 24.21
C THR A 168 -31.28 84.88 23.67
N LEU A 169 -32.28 84.91 24.55
CA LEU A 169 -33.69 85.01 24.17
C LEU A 169 -34.04 86.46 23.84
N LEU A 170 -34.49 86.71 22.62
CA LEU A 170 -35.01 88.02 22.22
C LEU A 170 -36.46 88.20 22.74
N PRO A 171 -36.85 89.40 23.20
CA PRO A 171 -38.20 89.68 23.68
C PRO A 171 -39.25 89.58 22.56
N ASP A 172 -40.44 89.10 22.91
CA ASP A 172 -41.64 89.11 22.07
C ASP A 172 -42.09 90.56 21.82
N GLY A 173 -42.51 90.86 20.60
CA GLY A 173 -43.03 92.19 20.26
C GLY A 173 -44.37 92.51 20.95
N PRO A 174 -44.70 93.79 21.17
CA PRO A 174 -45.98 94.19 21.78
C PRO A 174 -47.15 93.76 20.90
N ALA A 175 -48.23 93.28 21.53
CA ALA A 175 -49.43 92.81 20.83
C ALA A 175 -50.10 93.94 20.02
N GLY A 176 -50.33 93.69 18.73
CA GLY A 176 -51.08 94.58 17.85
C GLY A 176 -52.59 94.50 18.07
N THR A 177 -53.30 95.60 17.81
CA THR A 177 -54.77 95.71 17.94
C THR A 177 -55.52 95.52 16.62
N GLY A 178 -54.85 94.99 15.59
CA GLY A 178 -55.39 94.81 14.25
C GLY A 178 -54.65 93.71 13.50
N GLN A 179 -55.29 93.19 12.46
CA GLN A 179 -54.95 91.96 11.76
C GLN A 179 -54.88 92.23 10.26
N SER A 180 -53.92 91.60 9.59
CA SER A 180 -53.73 91.68 8.13
C SER A 180 -53.93 90.32 7.48
N ASN A 181 -54.42 90.31 6.24
CA ASN A 181 -54.45 89.17 5.35
C ASN A 181 -53.09 88.47 5.35
N SER A 182 -53.01 87.29 5.96
CA SER A 182 -51.76 86.55 6.17
C SER A 182 -52.02 85.08 6.43
N LYS A 183 -50.99 84.23 6.28
CA LYS A 183 -51.06 82.80 6.54
C LYS A 183 -49.88 82.37 7.39
N VAL A 184 -50.12 81.49 8.35
CA VAL A 184 -49.11 80.86 9.20
C VAL A 184 -49.32 79.36 9.25
N GLY A 185 -48.25 78.60 9.49
CA GLY A 185 -48.32 77.16 9.71
C GLY A 185 -47.35 76.70 10.79
N TRP A 186 -47.64 75.54 11.39
CA TRP A 186 -46.81 74.92 12.43
C TRP A 186 -47.08 73.40 12.52
N TRP A 187 -46.25 72.67 13.27
CA TRP A 187 -46.49 71.27 13.60
C TRP A 187 -47.44 71.14 14.80
N LEU A 188 -48.52 70.38 14.63
CA LEU A 188 -49.52 70.10 15.68
C LEU A 188 -49.04 69.04 16.70
N SER A 189 -47.88 68.43 16.46
CA SER A 189 -47.27 67.38 17.27
C SER A 189 -45.75 67.58 17.33
N ASP A 190 -45.14 67.16 18.44
CA ASP A 190 -43.68 67.17 18.54
C ASP A 190 -43.04 66.03 17.72
N ASP A 191 -43.74 64.93 17.41
CA ASP A 191 -43.20 63.86 16.55
C ASP A 191 -43.24 64.21 15.05
N GLN A 192 -43.92 65.31 14.69
CA GLN A 192 -44.08 65.84 13.34
C GLN A 192 -44.66 64.81 12.35
N GLY A 193 -45.46 63.87 12.85
CA GLY A 193 -46.09 62.81 12.05
C GLY A 193 -45.17 61.67 11.65
N SER A 194 -44.04 61.49 12.35
CA SER A 194 -43.19 60.30 12.21
C SER A 194 -43.82 59.03 12.80
N VAL A 195 -44.80 59.18 13.70
CA VAL A 195 -45.62 58.10 14.27
C VAL A 195 -46.99 58.00 13.60
N THR A 196 -47.60 59.13 13.20
CA THR A 196 -48.92 59.13 12.54
C THR A 196 -49.06 60.32 11.58
N PRO A 197 -49.29 60.12 10.28
CA PRO A 197 -49.31 61.21 9.30
C PRO A 197 -50.59 62.08 9.32
N LYS A 198 -51.66 61.68 10.04
CA LYS A 198 -52.94 62.39 10.04
C LYS A 198 -52.94 63.63 10.94
N GLY A 199 -53.38 64.78 10.43
CA GLY A 199 -53.64 66.01 11.19
C GLY A 199 -52.39 66.62 11.83
N GLN A 200 -51.27 66.64 11.11
CA GLN A 200 -49.95 66.96 11.67
C GLN A 200 -49.48 68.39 11.37
N LEU A 201 -49.92 68.96 10.24
CA LEU A 201 -49.65 70.36 9.89
C LEU A 201 -50.85 71.21 10.30
N GLY A 202 -50.66 72.19 11.17
CA GLY A 202 -51.66 73.21 11.50
C GLY A 202 -51.46 74.43 10.62
N TRP A 203 -52.55 74.99 10.09
CA TRP A 203 -52.56 76.22 9.32
C TRP A 203 -53.59 77.21 9.89
N VAL A 204 -53.28 78.51 9.81
CA VAL A 204 -54.26 79.59 9.95
C VAL A 204 -54.16 80.54 8.77
N VAL A 205 -55.31 80.93 8.23
CA VAL A 205 -55.46 82.10 7.35
C VAL A 205 -56.17 83.19 8.13
N TYR A 206 -55.46 84.29 8.38
CA TYR A 206 -55.99 85.52 8.94
C TYR A 206 -56.52 86.41 7.83
N LEU A 207 -57.65 87.08 8.07
CA LEU A 207 -58.19 88.10 7.18
C LEU A 207 -57.82 89.51 7.69
N ASN A 208 -57.91 90.53 6.84
CA ASN A 208 -57.85 91.93 7.29
C ASN A 208 -58.92 92.20 8.37
N SER A 209 -58.59 92.98 9.41
CA SER A 209 -59.61 93.54 10.30
C SER A 209 -60.65 94.30 9.49
N GLY A 210 -61.94 94.10 9.77
CA GLY A 210 -62.99 94.85 9.08
C GLY A 210 -62.82 96.35 9.31
N THR A 211 -63.02 97.15 8.25
CA THR A 211 -62.90 98.63 8.32
C THR A 211 -64.27 99.30 8.22
N ALA A 212 -64.30 100.63 8.27
CA ALA A 212 -65.51 101.42 8.01
C ALA A 212 -65.93 101.43 6.51
N THR A 213 -65.13 100.83 5.62
CA THR A 213 -65.38 100.71 4.18
C THR A 213 -66.13 99.41 3.90
N PRO A 214 -67.16 99.37 3.02
CA PRO A 214 -67.93 98.15 2.79
C PRO A 214 -67.10 96.99 2.24
N VAL A 215 -67.03 95.90 3.00
CA VAL A 215 -66.58 94.58 2.53
C VAL A 215 -67.71 93.96 1.70
N ASP A 216 -67.39 93.11 0.71
CA ASP A 216 -68.43 92.41 -0.05
C ASP A 216 -69.28 91.51 0.88
N PRO A 217 -70.57 91.27 0.57
CA PRO A 217 -71.44 90.44 1.41
C PRO A 217 -71.05 88.95 1.44
N THR A 218 -70.16 88.54 0.52
CA THR A 218 -69.57 87.21 0.44
C THR A 218 -68.07 87.34 0.16
N MET A 219 -67.26 86.71 1.00
CA MET A 219 -65.83 86.49 0.76
C MET A 219 -65.56 85.01 0.45
N THR A 220 -64.54 84.76 -0.36
CA THR A 220 -64.07 83.40 -0.67
C THR A 220 -62.58 83.30 -0.42
N ILE A 221 -62.16 82.27 0.32
CA ILE A 221 -60.77 81.87 0.51
C ILE A 221 -60.57 80.53 -0.19
N THR A 222 -59.82 80.52 -1.29
CA THR A 222 -59.39 79.27 -1.95
C THR A 222 -57.99 78.90 -1.49
N ASP A 223 -57.84 77.74 -0.85
CA ASP A 223 -56.59 77.27 -0.25
C ASP A 223 -56.08 76.03 -0.98
N THR A 224 -54.85 76.08 -1.47
CA THR A 224 -54.21 74.96 -2.17
C THR A 224 -52.88 74.65 -1.48
N PRO A 225 -52.73 73.47 -0.85
CA PRO A 225 -51.44 73.05 -0.31
C PRO A 225 -50.45 72.84 -1.45
N GLY A 226 -49.17 73.01 -1.14
CA GLY A 226 -48.09 72.53 -1.99
C GLY A 226 -48.03 71.00 -2.00
N ALA A 227 -46.97 70.46 -2.59
CA ALA A 227 -46.69 69.04 -2.53
C ALA A 227 -46.71 68.53 -1.07
N GLY A 228 -47.18 67.29 -0.90
CA GLY A 228 -46.99 66.56 0.34
C GLY A 228 -47.99 66.75 1.46
N SER A 229 -49.06 67.52 1.27
CA SER A 229 -50.13 67.62 2.27
C SER A 229 -51.53 67.67 1.68
N HIS A 230 -52.50 67.15 2.44
CA HIS A 230 -53.92 67.14 2.11
C HIS A 230 -54.71 67.81 3.23
N ILE A 231 -55.46 68.88 2.92
CA ILE A 231 -56.22 69.62 3.93
C ILE A 231 -57.47 68.82 4.34
N ASP A 232 -57.63 68.60 5.64
CA ASP A 232 -58.81 67.93 6.20
C ASP A 232 -59.98 68.93 6.28
N LEU A 233 -61.03 68.69 5.50
CA LEU A 233 -62.24 69.53 5.45
C LEU A 233 -62.94 69.64 6.81
N ASP A 234 -62.99 68.53 7.55
CA ASP A 234 -63.75 68.46 8.81
C ASP A 234 -63.03 69.20 9.94
N SER A 235 -61.74 69.51 9.76
CA SER A 235 -60.92 70.30 10.69
C SER A 235 -61.11 71.82 10.58
N VAL A 236 -61.89 72.31 9.60
CA VAL A 236 -61.99 73.75 9.28
C VAL A 236 -62.90 74.49 10.26
N GLU A 237 -62.27 75.29 11.12
CA GLU A 237 -62.93 76.11 12.14
C GLU A 237 -62.67 77.61 11.91
N GLY A 238 -63.76 78.35 11.70
CA GLY A 238 -63.73 79.81 11.70
C GLY A 238 -63.75 80.37 13.11
N TYR A 239 -63.05 81.48 13.32
CA TYR A 239 -63.00 82.25 14.57
C TYR A 239 -63.20 83.73 14.29
N ARG A 240 -63.69 84.44 15.30
CA ARG A 240 -63.77 85.90 15.37
C ARG A 240 -63.30 86.35 16.75
N ASP A 241 -62.26 87.19 16.79
CA ASP A 241 -61.73 87.77 18.04
C ASP A 241 -61.44 86.70 19.12
N GLY A 242 -60.89 85.56 18.68
CA GLY A 242 -60.59 84.39 19.52
C GLY A 242 -61.78 83.49 19.89
N GLN A 243 -63.02 83.87 19.54
CA GLN A 243 -64.23 83.07 19.79
C GLN A 243 -64.66 82.28 18.54
N PRO A 244 -65.22 81.06 18.67
CA PRO A 244 -65.71 80.29 17.51
C PRO A 244 -66.77 81.04 16.70
N LEU A 245 -66.61 81.02 15.37
CA LEU A 245 -67.56 81.60 14.43
C LEU A 245 -68.78 80.68 14.26
N ARG A 246 -69.97 81.28 14.12
CA ARG A 246 -71.23 80.56 13.83
C ARG A 246 -71.10 79.75 12.53
N LYS A 247 -71.52 78.49 12.54
CA LYS A 247 -71.43 77.58 11.38
C LYS A 247 -72.31 78.05 10.21
N GLU A 248 -73.34 78.84 10.46
CA GLU A 248 -74.19 79.45 9.44
C GLU A 248 -73.49 80.56 8.65
N ARG A 249 -72.41 81.15 9.20
CA ARG A 249 -71.65 82.23 8.55
C ARG A 249 -70.59 81.74 7.57
N TYR A 250 -70.27 80.44 7.54
CA TYR A 250 -69.30 79.93 6.58
C TYR A 250 -69.61 78.51 6.09
N SER A 251 -69.28 78.24 4.83
CA SER A 251 -69.33 76.90 4.24
C SER A 251 -67.96 76.52 3.68
N VAL A 252 -67.69 75.22 3.61
CA VAL A 252 -66.40 74.66 3.18
C VAL A 252 -66.65 73.59 2.13
N SER A 253 -65.88 73.58 1.05
CA SER A 253 -65.92 72.57 -0.01
C SER A 253 -64.51 72.16 -0.45
N ARG A 254 -64.41 70.99 -1.10
CA ARG A 254 -63.15 70.46 -1.65
C ARG A 254 -62.73 71.27 -2.89
N LEU A 255 -61.48 71.71 -2.94
CA LEU A 255 -60.89 72.38 -4.10
C LEU A 255 -59.76 71.52 -4.68
N GLY A 256 -59.95 71.02 -5.91
CA GLY A 256 -59.04 70.02 -6.48
C GLY A 256 -59.01 68.74 -5.63
N GLU A 257 -57.85 68.09 -5.56
CA GLU A 257 -57.68 66.83 -4.81
C GLU A 257 -57.31 67.08 -3.34
N HIS A 258 -56.51 68.12 -3.05
CA HIS A 258 -55.92 68.36 -1.72
C HIS A 258 -56.32 69.69 -1.06
N GLY A 259 -56.85 70.64 -1.83
CA GLY A 259 -57.20 71.99 -1.35
C GLY A 259 -58.61 72.10 -0.78
N ILE A 260 -58.97 73.31 -0.32
CA ILE A 260 -60.31 73.67 0.15
C ILE A 260 -60.76 75.01 -0.41
N SER A 261 -62.06 75.26 -0.42
CA SER A 261 -62.67 76.57 -0.64
C SER A 261 -63.56 76.89 0.55
N ILE A 262 -63.30 78.00 1.23
CA ILE A 262 -64.10 78.53 2.33
C ILE A 262 -64.88 79.74 1.81
N THR A 263 -66.21 79.72 1.94
CA THR A 263 -67.08 80.86 1.63
C THR A 263 -67.59 81.46 2.94
N LEU A 264 -67.33 82.73 3.18
CA LEU A 264 -67.71 83.51 4.37
C LEU A 264 -68.80 84.52 3.99
N VAL A 265 -69.86 84.62 4.80
CA VAL A 265 -70.99 85.57 4.60
C VAL A 265 -71.29 86.34 5.89
N GLY A 266 -72.05 87.42 5.79
CA GLY A 266 -72.60 88.15 6.96
C GLY A 266 -73.53 87.31 7.86
N ASN A 267 -74.01 87.89 8.97
CA ASN A 267 -75.03 87.26 9.82
C ASN A 267 -76.40 87.16 9.13
N TYR A 268 -76.70 88.09 8.22
CA TYR A 268 -77.94 88.14 7.46
C TYR A 268 -77.65 88.40 5.97
N PRO A 269 -78.54 87.99 5.03
CA PRO A 269 -78.32 88.16 3.60
C PRO A 269 -78.12 89.63 3.19
N GLY A 270 -77.00 89.94 2.55
CA GLY A 270 -76.65 91.29 2.11
C GLY A 270 -75.83 92.12 3.10
N GLU A 271 -75.56 91.61 4.31
CA GLU A 271 -74.59 92.21 5.24
C GLU A 271 -73.14 91.82 4.88
N PRO A 272 -72.14 92.66 5.18
CA PRO A 272 -70.74 92.42 4.83
C PRO A 272 -70.17 91.14 5.47
N ALA A 273 -69.22 90.49 4.77
CA ALA A 273 -68.55 89.29 5.24
C ALA A 273 -67.62 89.50 6.45
N ILE A 274 -67.17 90.74 6.72
CA ILE A 274 -66.46 91.13 7.95
C ILE A 274 -67.04 92.48 8.41
N TYR A 275 -67.37 92.62 9.69
CA TYR A 275 -67.88 93.89 10.24
C TYR A 275 -66.72 94.75 10.77
N ASN A 276 -66.91 96.07 10.80
CA ASN A 276 -65.91 97.02 11.27
C ASN A 276 -65.37 96.66 12.68
N GLY A 277 -64.07 96.41 12.78
CA GLY A 277 -63.39 95.98 14.01
C GLY A 277 -63.34 94.47 14.27
N GLU A 278 -64.06 93.62 13.54
CA GLU A 278 -63.95 92.15 13.68
C GLU A 278 -62.63 91.63 13.09
N ASN A 279 -61.96 90.74 13.82
CA ASN A 279 -60.79 89.99 13.34
C ASN A 279 -61.20 88.54 13.10
N ILE A 280 -61.46 88.19 11.83
CA ILE A 280 -61.86 86.83 11.43
C ILE A 280 -60.63 86.04 10.94
N TYR A 281 -60.54 84.78 11.34
CA TYR A 281 -59.53 83.85 10.83
C TYR A 281 -60.08 82.42 10.76
N PHE A 282 -59.47 81.59 9.92
CA PHE A 282 -59.80 80.17 9.79
C PHE A 282 -58.60 79.32 10.15
N ARG A 283 -58.78 78.34 11.05
CA ARG A 283 -57.78 77.30 11.37
C ARG A 283 -58.21 75.95 10.80
N TYR A 284 -57.24 75.14 10.40
CA TYR A 284 -57.44 73.77 9.95
C TYR A 284 -56.14 72.97 10.01
N ALA A 285 -56.27 71.65 9.93
CA ALA A 285 -55.16 70.71 9.88
C ALA A 285 -54.92 70.19 8.45
N SER A 286 -53.76 69.58 8.23
CA SER A 286 -53.49 68.79 7.03
C SER A 286 -52.78 67.49 7.37
N ASP A 287 -53.15 66.46 6.62
CA ASP A 287 -52.54 65.15 6.63
C ASP A 287 -51.28 65.18 5.76
N LEU A 288 -50.25 64.45 6.16
CA LEU A 288 -49.02 64.26 5.40
C LEU A 288 -49.19 63.19 4.33
N LEU A 289 -48.70 63.45 3.13
CA LEU A 289 -48.67 62.47 2.04
C LEU A 289 -47.29 61.76 1.96
N PRO A 290 -47.22 60.52 1.46
CA PRO A 290 -45.96 59.78 1.34
C PRO A 290 -44.98 60.39 0.32
N GLY A 291 -43.68 60.26 0.57
CA GLY A 291 -42.61 60.57 -0.41
C GLY A 291 -41.93 61.93 -0.27
N GLU A 292 -42.16 62.64 0.85
CA GLU A 292 -41.95 64.09 0.90
C GLU A 292 -40.75 64.56 1.73
N ASN A 293 -39.99 65.47 1.15
CA ASN A 293 -38.65 65.89 1.62
C ASN A 293 -38.67 66.89 2.80
N GLY A 294 -39.76 66.92 3.57
CA GLY A 294 -39.85 67.65 4.84
C GLY A 294 -39.98 69.18 4.73
N ILE A 295 -40.38 69.71 3.58
CA ILE A 295 -40.76 71.12 3.40
C ILE A 295 -42.18 71.16 2.86
N PHE A 296 -43.10 71.76 3.62
CA PHE A 296 -44.52 71.84 3.30
C PHE A 296 -44.91 73.30 3.12
N THR A 297 -45.25 73.69 1.90
CA THR A 297 -45.82 75.01 1.61
C THR A 297 -47.34 74.92 1.54
N ASN A 298 -48.03 76.01 1.85
CA ASN A 298 -49.46 76.13 1.59
C ASN A 298 -49.81 77.59 1.25
N SER A 299 -50.77 77.83 0.34
CA SER A 299 -51.14 79.14 -0.16
C SER A 299 -52.66 79.33 -0.27
N ALA A 300 -53.14 80.45 0.27
CA ALA A 300 -54.53 80.90 0.20
C ALA A 300 -54.66 82.06 -0.79
N THR A 301 -55.78 82.14 -1.51
CA THR A 301 -56.19 83.34 -2.25
C THR A 301 -57.50 83.86 -1.68
N ILE A 302 -57.49 85.11 -1.23
CA ILE A 302 -58.61 85.79 -0.56
C ILE A 302 -59.27 86.73 -1.57
N THR A 303 -60.59 86.60 -1.76
CA THR A 303 -61.39 87.38 -2.72
C THR A 303 -62.67 87.90 -2.04
N GLY A 304 -63.14 89.10 -2.40
CA GLY A 304 -64.35 89.72 -1.83
C GLY A 304 -64.09 90.83 -0.80
N ASN A 305 -63.01 91.62 -0.98
CA ASN A 305 -62.68 92.76 -0.12
C ASN A 305 -62.78 94.10 -0.89
N SER A 306 -63.56 94.18 -1.97
CA SER A 306 -63.51 95.22 -3.02
C SER A 306 -62.16 95.39 -3.77
N ASP A 307 -61.05 94.88 -3.22
CA ASP A 307 -59.72 94.79 -3.85
C ASP A 307 -59.58 93.62 -4.84
N ALA A 308 -58.50 93.63 -5.61
CA ALA A 308 -58.05 92.47 -6.39
C ALA A 308 -57.69 91.27 -5.47
N PRO A 309 -57.83 90.01 -5.94
CA PRO A 309 -57.56 88.83 -5.12
C PRO A 309 -56.16 88.82 -4.52
N GLN A 310 -56.05 88.72 -3.19
CA GLN A 310 -54.77 88.70 -2.49
C GLN A 310 -54.34 87.27 -2.20
N GLN A 311 -53.15 86.91 -2.66
CA GLN A 311 -52.51 85.64 -2.29
C GLN A 311 -51.68 85.79 -1.00
N VAL A 312 -51.76 84.80 -0.11
CA VAL A 312 -50.97 84.70 1.12
C VAL A 312 -50.45 83.27 1.27
N SER A 313 -49.20 83.10 1.68
CA SER A 313 -48.56 81.78 1.78
C SER A 313 -47.78 81.62 3.08
N SER A 314 -47.50 80.36 3.43
CA SER A 314 -46.66 80.00 4.56
C SER A 314 -45.93 78.67 4.28
N GLU A 315 -44.86 78.40 5.03
CA GLU A 315 -44.02 77.22 4.88
C GLU A 315 -43.68 76.63 6.25
N VAL A 316 -43.81 75.31 6.38
CA VAL A 316 -43.44 74.53 7.55
C VAL A 316 -42.35 73.54 7.15
N ARG A 317 -41.22 73.57 7.85
CA ARG A 317 -40.11 72.63 7.65
C ARG A 317 -40.11 71.59 8.77
N ARG A 318 -39.66 70.37 8.47
CA ARG A 318 -39.32 69.40 9.52
C ARG A 318 -38.15 69.91 10.34
N ASP A 319 -38.28 69.85 11.66
CA ASP A 319 -37.18 70.10 12.56
C ASP A 319 -36.29 68.85 12.59
N GLY A 320 -35.11 68.96 11.98
CA GLY A 320 -34.20 67.84 11.81
C GLY A 320 -33.42 67.48 13.08
N ALA A 321 -33.26 66.18 13.28
CA ALA A 321 -32.17 65.59 14.06
C ALA A 321 -31.51 64.50 13.20
N GLY A 322 -30.24 64.18 13.48
CA GLY A 322 -29.47 63.23 12.67
C GLY A 322 -27.97 63.50 12.78
N GLY A 323 -27.20 62.87 11.89
CA GLY A 323 -25.75 63.04 11.83
C GLY A 323 -25.08 61.90 11.10
N ASP A 324 -23.75 61.87 11.20
CA ASP A 324 -22.94 60.80 10.65
C ASP A 324 -22.29 59.94 11.73
N GLY A 325 -21.85 58.75 11.32
CA GLY A 325 -21.00 57.89 12.13
C GLY A 325 -20.05 57.11 11.23
N ASN A 326 -18.89 56.77 11.76
CA ASN A 326 -17.91 55.93 11.09
C ASN A 326 -17.21 55.01 12.10
N GLY A 327 -16.44 54.05 11.60
CA GLY A 327 -15.68 53.13 12.42
C GLY A 327 -14.70 52.33 11.57
N ASN A 328 -13.47 52.22 12.04
CA ASN A 328 -12.41 51.46 11.41
C ASN A 328 -12.58 49.97 11.70
N GLN A 329 -12.32 49.11 10.71
CA GLN A 329 -12.06 47.71 11.01
C GLN A 329 -10.62 47.59 11.56
N PRO A 330 -10.38 46.89 12.68
CA PRO A 330 -9.04 46.65 13.18
C PRO A 330 -8.16 45.97 12.11
N PRO A 331 -6.84 46.23 12.07
CA PRO A 331 -5.94 45.50 11.20
C PRO A 331 -6.02 43.99 11.47
N GLU A 332 -6.19 43.18 10.44
CA GLU A 332 -6.19 41.72 10.58
C GLU A 332 -4.78 41.22 10.94
N GLU A 333 -4.69 40.39 11.98
CA GLU A 333 -3.43 39.81 12.43
C GLU A 333 -2.94 38.77 11.41
N LYS A 334 -1.63 38.77 11.13
CA LYS A 334 -1.04 37.96 10.06
C LYS A 334 -0.58 36.61 10.60
N ALA A 335 -1.17 35.53 10.10
CA ALA A 335 -0.76 34.16 10.43
C ALA A 335 -0.25 33.43 9.17
N ALA A 336 0.90 32.76 9.29
CA ALA A 336 1.42 31.90 8.24
C ALA A 336 1.00 30.44 8.53
N PRO A 337 0.34 29.73 7.60
CA PRO A 337 0.01 28.32 7.80
C PRO A 337 1.28 27.45 7.80
N VAL A 338 1.30 26.46 8.68
CA VAL A 338 2.45 25.56 8.89
C VAL A 338 2.14 24.19 8.28
N ALA A 339 3.08 23.65 7.52
CA ALA A 339 2.92 22.36 6.84
C ALA A 339 2.60 21.20 7.81
N PRO A 340 1.76 20.24 7.41
CA PRO A 340 1.39 19.10 8.26
C PRO A 340 2.57 18.15 8.48
N THR A 341 2.58 17.46 9.63
CA THR A 341 3.47 16.31 9.86
C THR A 341 2.87 15.06 9.22
N VAL A 342 3.65 14.35 8.41
CA VAL A 342 3.19 13.20 7.62
C VAL A 342 4.03 11.96 7.96
N ALA A 343 3.38 10.87 8.33
CA ALA A 343 3.97 9.54 8.35
C ALA A 343 3.39 8.71 7.20
N GLN A 344 4.27 8.18 6.36
CA GLN A 344 3.90 7.36 5.20
C GLN A 344 3.55 5.92 5.62
N ALA A 345 2.86 5.20 4.74
CA ALA A 345 2.57 3.78 4.93
C ALA A 345 3.85 2.93 4.93
N ALA A 346 3.88 1.86 5.71
CA ALA A 346 4.98 0.90 5.79
C ALA A 346 4.44 -0.54 5.89
N CYS A 347 5.21 -1.53 5.42
CA CYS A 347 4.80 -2.92 5.55
C CYS A 347 5.02 -3.47 6.97
N THR A 348 4.03 -4.21 7.45
CA THR A 348 4.12 -5.02 8.67
C THR A 348 4.74 -6.39 8.38
N GLU A 349 5.23 -7.08 9.42
CA GLU A 349 5.73 -8.47 9.36
C GLU A 349 4.69 -9.49 8.81
N ALA A 350 3.41 -9.12 8.80
CA ALA A 350 2.31 -9.92 8.23
C ALA A 350 2.11 -9.72 6.72
N GLY A 351 2.82 -8.77 6.09
CA GLY A 351 2.62 -8.42 4.68
C GLY A 351 1.47 -7.44 4.43
N SER A 352 0.96 -6.74 5.45
CA SER A 352 -0.06 -5.69 5.28
C SER A 352 0.54 -4.30 5.49
N ALA A 353 0.08 -3.31 4.71
CA ALA A 353 0.47 -1.90 4.88
C ALA A 353 -0.16 -1.27 6.13
N THR A 354 0.59 -0.45 6.86
CA THR A 354 0.04 0.43 7.90
C THR A 354 -0.69 1.61 7.27
N VAL A 355 -1.80 2.03 7.88
CA VAL A 355 -2.48 3.28 7.50
C VAL A 355 -1.52 4.46 7.72
N PRO A 356 -1.31 5.35 6.73
CA PRO A 356 -0.51 6.56 6.92
C PRO A 356 -1.20 7.55 7.88
N THR A 357 -0.47 8.56 8.36
CA THR A 357 -1.05 9.61 9.23
C THR A 357 -0.65 11.00 8.77
N VAL A 358 -1.63 11.91 8.65
CA VAL A 358 -1.42 13.33 8.38
C VAL A 358 -1.94 14.13 9.57
N THR A 359 -1.02 14.80 10.26
CA THR A 359 -1.31 15.60 11.46
C THR A 359 -1.10 17.08 11.13
N PRO A 360 -2.15 17.90 11.03
CA PRO A 360 -2.02 19.34 10.89
C PRO A 360 -1.25 19.96 12.06
N ALA A 361 -0.63 21.11 11.82
CA ALA A 361 -0.03 21.92 12.88
C ALA A 361 -1.10 22.57 13.77
N ASP A 362 -0.71 22.97 14.97
CA ASP A 362 -1.44 24.00 15.74
C ASP A 362 -0.84 25.37 15.39
N THR A 363 -1.67 26.39 15.23
CA THR A 363 -1.23 27.74 14.85
C THR A 363 -2.27 28.79 15.25
N THR A 364 -1.87 29.73 16.10
CA THR A 364 -2.72 30.84 16.55
C THR A 364 -3.37 31.55 15.36
N GLY A 365 -4.70 31.68 15.40
CA GLY A 365 -5.46 32.35 14.35
C GLY A 365 -5.79 31.50 13.11
N ILE A 366 -5.43 30.21 13.08
CA ILE A 366 -5.75 29.30 11.97
C ILE A 366 -6.51 28.07 12.50
N THR A 367 -7.53 27.63 11.76
CA THR A 367 -8.15 26.31 11.93
C THR A 367 -7.78 25.44 10.73
N TYR A 368 -7.32 24.21 10.96
CA TYR A 368 -6.96 23.27 9.90
C TYR A 368 -7.96 22.12 9.76
N SER A 369 -8.13 21.61 8.55
CA SER A 369 -8.88 20.38 8.25
C SER A 369 -8.13 19.52 7.21
N VAL A 370 -8.30 18.20 7.28
CA VAL A 370 -7.77 17.27 6.27
C VAL A 370 -8.95 16.76 5.44
N GLY A 371 -8.85 16.87 4.11
CA GLY A 371 -9.86 16.39 3.16
C GLY A 371 -9.31 15.28 2.27
N GLY A 372 -10.13 14.25 2.06
CA GLY A 372 -9.75 13.01 1.35
C GLY A 372 -9.42 11.86 2.31
N ASP A 373 -9.51 10.63 1.82
CA ASP A 373 -9.24 9.43 2.61
C ASP A 373 -7.74 9.21 2.80
N VAL A 374 -7.31 9.06 4.05
CA VAL A 374 -5.91 8.91 4.45
C VAL A 374 -5.49 7.44 4.30
N THR A 375 -5.23 7.02 3.06
CA THR A 375 -4.82 5.66 2.68
C THR A 375 -3.49 5.69 1.92
N ALA A 376 -2.80 4.56 1.82
CA ALA A 376 -1.68 4.43 0.89
C ALA A 376 -2.16 4.68 -0.56
N GLY A 377 -1.30 5.28 -1.38
CA GLY A 377 -1.58 5.60 -2.79
C GLY A 377 -2.56 6.75 -3.04
N SER A 378 -3.12 7.40 -2.01
CA SER A 378 -4.03 8.53 -2.19
C SER A 378 -3.30 9.89 -2.15
N THR A 379 -4.02 10.95 -2.52
CA THR A 379 -3.58 12.33 -2.31
C THR A 379 -4.63 13.03 -1.45
N VAL A 380 -4.20 13.65 -0.36
CA VAL A 380 -5.09 14.37 0.57
C VAL A 380 -4.73 15.85 0.63
N THR A 381 -5.74 16.69 0.86
CA THR A 381 -5.58 18.15 0.91
C THR A 381 -5.78 18.64 2.33
N VAL A 382 -4.76 19.26 2.91
CA VAL A 382 -4.90 19.98 4.18
C VAL A 382 -5.33 21.41 3.86
N THR A 383 -6.46 21.84 4.41
CA THR A 383 -6.98 23.20 4.27
C THR A 383 -6.71 23.98 5.56
N ALA A 384 -6.01 25.09 5.45
CA ALA A 384 -5.88 26.10 6.51
C ALA A 384 -6.95 27.18 6.30
N THR A 385 -7.65 27.56 7.37
CA THR A 385 -8.69 28.61 7.35
C THR A 385 -8.35 29.66 8.40
N ALA A 386 -8.30 30.94 8.02
CA ALA A 386 -8.08 32.02 8.96
C ALA A 386 -9.30 32.22 9.88
N ASN A 387 -9.05 32.27 11.19
CA ASN A 387 -10.05 32.58 12.19
C ASN A 387 -10.44 34.08 12.13
N LYS A 388 -11.59 34.45 12.71
CA LYS A 388 -12.05 35.85 12.68
C LYS A 388 -11.01 36.79 13.31
N GLY A 389 -10.59 37.80 12.54
CA GLY A 389 -9.55 38.76 12.92
C GLY A 389 -8.17 38.44 12.35
N TYR A 390 -8.00 37.31 11.66
CA TYR A 390 -6.74 36.90 11.03
C TYR A 390 -6.80 36.92 9.51
N ALA A 391 -5.63 37.09 8.89
CA ALA A 391 -5.40 36.93 7.45
C ALA A 391 -4.18 36.04 7.21
N LEU A 392 -4.27 35.14 6.23
CA LEU A 392 -3.17 34.25 5.87
C LEU A 392 -2.06 35.00 5.12
N THR A 393 -0.81 34.71 5.49
CA THR A 393 0.39 35.15 4.76
C THR A 393 1.09 33.99 4.07
N ALA A 394 1.80 34.29 2.98
CA ALA A 394 2.55 33.32 2.18
C ALA A 394 3.43 32.40 3.05
N ALA A 395 3.32 31.09 2.80
CA ALA A 395 4.09 30.03 3.45
C ALA A 395 4.49 28.98 2.41
N GLU A 396 5.57 28.26 2.67
CA GLU A 396 6.15 27.31 1.71
C GLU A 396 5.22 26.10 1.47
N GLY A 397 4.99 25.76 0.19
CA GLY A 397 4.09 24.68 -0.23
C GLY A 397 2.60 24.98 -0.12
N TRP A 398 2.19 26.12 0.46
CA TRP A 398 0.78 26.50 0.60
C TRP A 398 0.30 27.36 -0.58
N THR A 399 -0.83 26.97 -1.18
CA THR A 399 -1.56 27.79 -2.16
C THR A 399 -2.64 28.58 -1.44
N ILE A 400 -2.55 29.91 -1.41
CA ILE A 400 -3.46 30.80 -0.65
C ILE A 400 -4.50 31.41 -1.59
N SER A 401 -5.76 31.51 -1.15
CA SER A 401 -6.84 32.19 -1.88
C SER A 401 -6.65 33.71 -1.91
N ASP A 402 -7.20 34.39 -2.93
CA ASP A 402 -7.03 35.84 -3.13
C ASP A 402 -7.55 36.68 -1.94
N ASP A 403 -8.58 36.19 -1.25
CA ASP A 403 -9.16 36.79 -0.04
C ASP A 403 -8.31 36.58 1.23
N LYS A 404 -7.27 35.73 1.15
CA LYS A 404 -6.37 35.33 2.25
C LYS A 404 -7.08 34.70 3.45
N ARG A 405 -8.27 34.13 3.23
CA ARG A 405 -9.02 33.42 4.30
C ARG A 405 -8.85 31.90 4.24
N THR A 406 -8.41 31.35 3.12
CA THR A 406 -8.09 29.92 2.99
C THR A 406 -6.74 29.68 2.33
N ALA A 407 -6.12 28.55 2.65
CA ALA A 407 -4.99 28.03 1.91
C ALA A 407 -5.05 26.50 1.87
N THR A 408 -4.48 25.90 0.83
CA THR A 408 -4.40 24.45 0.66
C THR A 408 -2.95 23.97 0.54
N TYR A 409 -2.68 22.81 1.14
CA TYR A 409 -1.42 22.08 1.07
C TYR A 409 -1.72 20.64 0.64
N THR A 410 -1.10 20.19 -0.45
CA THR A 410 -1.31 18.85 -1.00
C THR A 410 -0.30 17.87 -0.40
N VAL A 411 -0.80 16.74 0.12
CA VAL A 411 0.03 15.64 0.64
C VAL A 411 -0.16 14.40 -0.22
N GLU A 412 0.92 13.96 -0.88
CA GLU A 412 0.98 12.68 -1.57
C GLU A 412 1.27 11.55 -0.55
N LEU A 413 0.36 10.60 -0.43
CA LEU A 413 0.52 9.41 0.40
C LEU A 413 0.99 8.27 -0.49
N LYS A 414 2.25 7.87 -0.32
CA LYS A 414 2.92 6.92 -1.20
C LYS A 414 2.25 5.56 -1.10
N ASP A 415 2.04 4.92 -2.25
CA ASP A 415 1.64 3.53 -2.28
C ASP A 415 2.79 2.63 -1.81
N VAL A 416 2.45 1.48 -1.22
CA VAL A 416 3.41 0.50 -0.75
C VAL A 416 2.86 -0.92 -0.93
N ALA A 417 3.35 -1.59 -1.98
CA ALA A 417 3.06 -3.00 -2.22
C ALA A 417 3.71 -3.85 -1.12
N CYS A 418 2.88 -4.45 -0.27
CA CYS A 418 3.31 -5.36 0.78
C CYS A 418 2.93 -6.80 0.40
N ASP A 419 3.95 -7.62 0.14
CA ASP A 419 3.76 -9.03 -0.17
C ASP A 419 3.56 -9.86 1.11
N GLN A 420 2.56 -10.74 1.12
CA GLN A 420 2.35 -11.73 2.19
C GLN A 420 3.53 -12.73 2.22
N PRO A 421 4.25 -12.87 3.34
CA PRO A 421 5.50 -13.64 3.32
C PRO A 421 5.26 -15.11 3.69
N VAL A 422 5.29 -15.97 2.67
CA VAL A 422 5.00 -17.43 2.66
C VAL A 422 6.29 -18.26 2.67
N THR A 423 6.24 -19.54 3.07
CA THR A 423 7.41 -20.42 3.19
C THR A 423 7.27 -21.62 2.23
N PRO A 424 8.22 -21.87 1.32
CA PRO A 424 8.18 -23.02 0.42
C PRO A 424 8.47 -24.34 1.17
N VAL A 425 7.84 -25.42 0.73
CA VAL A 425 7.92 -26.76 1.35
C VAL A 425 8.82 -27.66 0.51
N ALA A 426 9.78 -28.34 1.15
CA ALA A 426 10.74 -29.20 0.45
C ALA A 426 10.06 -30.38 -0.27
N PRO A 427 10.57 -30.79 -1.45
CA PRO A 427 10.00 -31.90 -2.22
C PRO A 427 10.28 -33.26 -1.57
N THR A 428 9.37 -34.22 -1.78
CA THR A 428 9.55 -35.63 -1.38
C THR A 428 10.11 -36.43 -2.57
N VAL A 429 11.17 -37.21 -2.32
CA VAL A 429 11.99 -37.87 -3.35
C VAL A 429 12.11 -39.36 -3.06
N THR A 430 11.83 -40.21 -4.06
CA THR A 430 12.10 -41.65 -4.03
C THR A 430 13.26 -41.95 -4.98
N GLN A 431 14.29 -42.64 -4.48
CA GLN A 431 15.48 -42.99 -5.27
C GLN A 431 15.28 -44.30 -6.06
N ALA A 432 16.08 -44.49 -7.11
CA ALA A 432 16.11 -45.71 -7.91
C ALA A 432 16.66 -46.91 -7.11
N VAL A 433 16.19 -48.13 -7.44
CA VAL A 433 16.67 -49.40 -6.87
C VAL A 433 16.74 -50.48 -7.96
N CYS A 434 17.62 -51.48 -7.81
CA CYS A 434 17.69 -52.61 -8.74
C CYS A 434 16.53 -53.61 -8.54
N THR A 435 16.03 -54.15 -9.65
CA THR A 435 15.14 -55.32 -9.70
C THR A 435 15.95 -56.63 -9.72
N GLU A 436 15.28 -57.77 -9.51
CA GLU A 436 15.90 -59.11 -9.59
C GLU A 436 16.47 -59.43 -10.98
N ASP A 437 15.91 -58.80 -12.04
CA ASP A 437 16.38 -58.90 -13.44
C ASP A 437 17.57 -57.97 -13.75
N GLY A 438 18.15 -57.28 -12.76
CA GLY A 438 19.31 -56.40 -12.96
C GLY A 438 18.97 -55.08 -13.68
N SER A 439 17.76 -54.55 -13.51
CA SER A 439 17.34 -53.25 -14.08
C SER A 439 17.03 -52.24 -12.97
N ALA A 440 17.28 -50.94 -13.22
CA ALA A 440 16.94 -49.88 -12.26
C ALA A 440 15.46 -49.45 -12.36
N THR A 441 14.81 -49.20 -11.22
CA THR A 441 13.52 -48.51 -11.18
C THR A 441 13.67 -47.01 -11.46
N ALA A 442 12.62 -46.37 -11.99
CA ALA A 442 12.60 -44.91 -12.13
C ALA A 442 12.46 -44.23 -10.75
N PRO A 443 13.29 -43.21 -10.43
CA PRO A 443 13.08 -42.39 -9.24
C PRO A 443 11.85 -41.50 -9.40
N THR A 444 11.36 -40.92 -8.30
CA THR A 444 10.23 -39.97 -8.30
C THR A 444 10.55 -38.72 -7.50
N VAL A 445 10.04 -37.58 -7.95
CA VAL A 445 10.09 -36.29 -7.26
C VAL A 445 8.66 -35.76 -7.17
N THR A 446 8.23 -35.36 -5.98
CA THR A 446 6.89 -34.84 -5.72
C THR A 446 6.97 -33.54 -4.94
N VAL A 447 6.22 -32.53 -5.38
CA VAL A 447 6.13 -31.21 -4.74
C VAL A 447 4.84 -31.11 -3.94
N ALA A 448 4.87 -30.40 -2.82
CA ALA A 448 3.69 -30.14 -2.01
C ALA A 448 2.89 -28.95 -2.56
N GLU A 449 1.57 -28.92 -2.32
CA GLU A 449 0.77 -27.72 -2.55
C GLU A 449 1.04 -26.69 -1.44
N THR A 450 1.10 -25.40 -1.78
CA THR A 450 1.34 -24.31 -0.81
C THR A 450 0.66 -23.05 -1.32
N ALA A 451 -0.31 -22.51 -0.57
CA ALA A 451 -1.04 -21.32 -0.98
C ALA A 451 -0.10 -20.11 -1.13
N GLY A 452 -0.21 -19.35 -2.23
CA GLY A 452 0.71 -18.26 -2.56
C GLY A 452 2.01 -18.70 -3.24
N VAL A 453 2.19 -19.99 -3.55
CA VAL A 453 3.41 -20.54 -4.17
C VAL A 453 3.08 -21.58 -5.24
N THR A 454 3.54 -21.32 -6.46
CA THR A 454 3.52 -22.31 -7.55
C THR A 454 4.87 -23.04 -7.61
N TYR A 455 4.87 -24.34 -7.93
CA TYR A 455 6.08 -25.14 -8.05
C TYR A 455 6.23 -25.68 -9.47
N SER A 456 7.47 -25.68 -9.98
CA SER A 456 7.84 -26.29 -11.24
C SER A 456 9.07 -27.17 -11.04
N VAL A 457 9.13 -28.31 -11.73
CA VAL A 457 10.28 -29.23 -11.73
C VAL A 457 10.96 -29.16 -13.09
N ALA A 458 12.27 -28.91 -13.10
CA ALA A 458 13.09 -28.80 -14.30
C ALA A 458 14.25 -29.80 -14.25
N GLY A 459 14.57 -30.40 -15.40
CA GLY A 459 15.54 -31.50 -15.53
C GLY A 459 14.87 -32.85 -15.74
N ASP A 460 15.66 -33.83 -16.16
CA ASP A 460 15.22 -35.23 -16.31
C ASP A 460 15.11 -35.91 -14.94
N VAL A 461 13.98 -36.56 -14.66
CA VAL A 461 13.80 -37.41 -13.46
C VAL A 461 14.24 -38.84 -13.80
N LYS A 462 15.55 -39.11 -13.67
CA LYS A 462 16.22 -40.39 -14.01
C LYS A 462 17.26 -40.72 -12.94
N ALA A 463 17.75 -41.96 -12.91
CA ALA A 463 18.92 -42.29 -12.10
C ALA A 463 20.16 -41.54 -12.66
N GLY A 464 21.03 -41.04 -11.78
CA GLY A 464 22.25 -40.33 -12.14
C GLY A 464 22.06 -38.89 -12.63
N SER A 465 20.86 -38.31 -12.55
CA SER A 465 20.59 -36.92 -12.93
C SER A 465 20.32 -36.00 -11.73
N THR A 466 20.28 -34.69 -11.97
CA THR A 466 19.78 -33.71 -11.01
C THR A 466 18.46 -33.11 -11.49
N ALA A 467 17.56 -32.86 -10.55
CA ALA A 467 16.29 -32.17 -10.77
C ALA A 467 16.26 -30.89 -9.93
N THR A 468 15.94 -29.76 -10.56
CA THR A 468 15.78 -28.47 -9.87
C THR A 468 14.30 -28.17 -9.73
N ILE A 469 13.84 -28.00 -8.50
CA ILE A 469 12.49 -27.54 -8.20
C ILE A 469 12.57 -26.02 -7.98
N THR A 470 11.79 -25.27 -8.74
CA THR A 470 11.62 -23.82 -8.55
C THR A 470 10.26 -23.56 -7.93
N ALA A 471 10.27 -22.95 -6.75
CA ALA A 471 9.11 -22.33 -6.12
C ALA A 471 9.02 -20.86 -6.59
N THR A 472 7.84 -20.41 -7.00
CA THR A 472 7.57 -19.04 -7.45
C THR A 472 6.41 -18.49 -6.64
N ALA A 473 6.60 -17.36 -5.97
CA ALA A 473 5.52 -16.69 -5.26
C ALA A 473 4.48 -16.12 -6.22
N GLU A 474 3.21 -16.26 -5.87
CA GLU A 474 2.10 -15.66 -6.60
C GLU A 474 2.04 -14.13 -6.37
N GLU A 475 1.19 -13.43 -7.12
CA GLU A 475 1.02 -11.99 -6.98
C GLU A 475 0.57 -11.63 -5.55
N GLY A 476 1.20 -10.61 -4.95
CA GLY A 476 1.00 -10.27 -3.54
C GLY A 476 1.63 -11.24 -2.52
N SER A 477 2.50 -12.18 -2.93
CA SER A 477 3.24 -13.08 -2.04
C SER A 477 4.76 -12.95 -2.17
N SER A 478 5.52 -13.30 -1.12
CA SER A 478 6.99 -13.33 -1.12
C SER A 478 7.54 -14.52 -0.33
N LEU A 479 8.70 -15.07 -0.72
CA LEU A 479 9.27 -16.27 -0.13
C LEU A 479 10.17 -15.96 1.07
N LYS A 480 9.91 -16.63 2.19
CA LYS A 480 10.80 -16.71 3.35
C LYS A 480 11.92 -17.73 3.12
N PRO A 481 13.12 -17.52 3.67
CA PRO A 481 14.16 -18.55 3.73
C PRO A 481 13.64 -19.84 4.37
N ALA A 482 13.91 -20.97 3.73
CA ALA A 482 13.53 -22.31 4.16
C ALA A 482 14.71 -23.28 4.00
N GLU A 483 14.72 -24.36 4.77
CA GLU A 483 15.83 -25.32 4.74
C GLU A 483 15.95 -26.01 3.37
N GLY A 484 17.17 -26.03 2.82
CA GLY A 484 17.47 -26.53 1.47
C GLY A 484 17.06 -25.62 0.31
N TRP A 485 16.34 -24.52 0.55
CA TRP A 485 15.89 -23.59 -0.50
C TRP A 485 16.83 -22.39 -0.65
N THR A 486 17.28 -22.13 -1.88
CA THR A 486 18.01 -20.91 -2.25
C THR A 486 17.02 -19.86 -2.77
N VAL A 487 16.65 -18.90 -1.93
CA VAL A 487 15.70 -17.81 -2.28
C VAL A 487 16.40 -16.70 -3.05
N SER A 488 15.74 -16.14 -4.08
CA SER A 488 16.24 -14.99 -4.85
C SER A 488 16.18 -13.67 -4.06
N GLU A 489 16.98 -12.68 -4.46
CA GLU A 489 17.10 -11.39 -3.75
C GLU A 489 15.78 -10.59 -3.71
N ASP A 490 14.96 -10.71 -4.77
CA ASP A 490 13.61 -10.15 -4.86
C ASP A 490 12.55 -10.94 -4.06
N LYS A 491 12.92 -12.11 -3.50
CA LYS A 491 12.05 -13.07 -2.80
C LYS A 491 10.88 -13.59 -3.64
N LYS A 492 10.90 -13.47 -4.97
CA LYS A 492 9.84 -13.98 -5.85
C LYS A 492 10.07 -15.40 -6.31
N THR A 493 11.30 -15.90 -6.27
CA THR A 493 11.62 -17.30 -6.58
C THR A 493 12.51 -17.95 -5.51
N ALA A 494 12.49 -19.28 -5.44
CA ALA A 494 13.46 -20.06 -4.70
C ALA A 494 13.73 -21.37 -5.43
N THR A 495 14.96 -21.89 -5.36
CA THR A 495 15.35 -23.17 -5.97
C THR A 495 15.79 -24.19 -4.93
N PHE A 496 15.38 -25.44 -5.14
CA PHE A 496 15.81 -26.62 -4.39
C PHE A 496 16.38 -27.63 -5.38
N VAL A 497 17.61 -28.10 -5.16
CA VAL A 497 18.26 -29.06 -6.07
C VAL A 497 18.22 -30.46 -5.45
N VAL A 498 17.68 -31.42 -6.19
CA VAL A 498 17.63 -32.84 -5.84
C VAL A 498 18.65 -33.60 -6.69
N GLU A 499 19.50 -34.38 -6.03
CA GLU A 499 20.35 -35.38 -6.67
C GLU A 499 19.62 -36.73 -6.71
N LEU A 500 19.42 -37.27 -7.91
CA LEU A 500 18.85 -38.59 -8.14
C LEU A 500 20.00 -39.55 -8.36
N LYS A 501 20.25 -40.40 -7.36
CA LYS A 501 21.46 -41.23 -7.29
C LYS A 501 21.47 -42.23 -8.45
N ASP A 502 22.66 -42.41 -9.02
CA ASP A 502 22.89 -43.50 -9.97
C ASP A 502 22.89 -44.85 -9.23
N VAL A 503 22.51 -45.92 -9.94
CA VAL A 503 22.45 -47.28 -9.39
C VAL A 503 22.85 -48.30 -10.46
N ALA A 504 24.07 -48.83 -10.34
CA ALA A 504 24.56 -49.90 -11.20
C ALA A 504 23.99 -51.26 -10.74
N CYS A 505 23.47 -52.05 -11.68
CA CYS A 505 22.83 -53.34 -11.42
C CYS A 505 23.53 -54.46 -12.23
N ASP A 506 24.22 -55.37 -11.51
CA ASP A 506 24.94 -56.50 -12.12
C ASP A 506 24.00 -57.45 -12.90
N GLN A 507 24.50 -58.05 -13.97
CA GLN A 507 23.73 -58.90 -14.90
C GLN A 507 23.87 -60.42 -14.60
N PRO A 508 22.79 -61.22 -14.72
CA PRO A 508 22.79 -62.66 -14.39
C PRO A 508 23.26 -63.60 -15.54
N VAL A 509 24.46 -64.16 -15.41
CA VAL A 509 25.09 -65.09 -16.39
C VAL A 509 25.14 -66.52 -15.84
N ALA A 510 25.18 -67.55 -16.70
CA ALA A 510 25.39 -68.96 -16.29
C ALA A 510 26.67 -69.54 -16.95
N PRO A 511 27.48 -70.32 -16.21
CA PRO A 511 28.65 -71.00 -16.78
C PRO A 511 28.26 -72.27 -17.56
N VAL A 512 29.11 -72.67 -18.50
CA VAL A 512 28.91 -73.79 -19.44
C VAL A 512 29.89 -74.92 -19.11
N ALA A 513 29.41 -76.16 -19.02
CA ALA A 513 30.21 -77.32 -18.62
C ALA A 513 31.33 -77.67 -19.64
N PRO A 514 32.48 -78.19 -19.17
CA PRO A 514 33.61 -78.58 -20.01
C PRO A 514 33.41 -79.91 -20.76
N THR A 515 34.20 -80.13 -21.81
CA THR A 515 34.28 -81.39 -22.58
C THR A 515 35.59 -82.13 -22.29
N VAL A 516 35.59 -83.46 -22.26
CA VAL A 516 36.71 -84.29 -21.76
C VAL A 516 36.96 -85.52 -22.64
N THR A 517 38.23 -85.82 -22.94
CA THR A 517 38.67 -87.03 -23.65
C THR A 517 39.66 -87.84 -22.78
N GLN A 518 39.58 -89.18 -22.82
CA GLN A 518 40.32 -90.08 -21.93
C GLN A 518 41.49 -90.80 -22.67
N ALA A 519 42.44 -91.34 -21.90
CA ALA A 519 43.66 -92.02 -22.38
C ALA A 519 43.42 -93.44 -22.93
N VAL A 520 44.31 -93.92 -23.82
CA VAL A 520 44.33 -95.29 -24.38
C VAL A 520 45.77 -95.81 -24.60
N CYS A 521 46.00 -97.14 -24.57
CA CYS A 521 47.30 -97.74 -24.94
C CYS A 521 47.60 -97.61 -26.46
N THR A 522 48.88 -97.58 -26.79
CA THR A 522 49.47 -97.59 -28.15
C THR A 522 50.17 -98.93 -28.43
N GLU A 523 50.48 -99.22 -29.71
CA GLU A 523 51.13 -100.50 -30.11
C GLU A 523 52.52 -100.71 -29.49
N ASP A 524 53.24 -99.63 -29.19
CA ASP A 524 54.55 -99.67 -28.51
C ASP A 524 54.45 -99.87 -26.97
N GLY A 525 53.22 -99.99 -26.43
CA GLY A 525 52.97 -100.20 -25.01
C GLY A 525 52.97 -98.95 -24.14
N SER A 526 52.66 -97.77 -24.69
CA SER A 526 52.55 -96.50 -23.94
C SER A 526 51.14 -95.90 -23.99
N ALA A 527 50.77 -95.04 -23.04
CA ALA A 527 49.44 -94.42 -22.97
C ALA A 527 49.39 -93.03 -23.64
N THR A 528 48.29 -92.70 -24.30
CA THR A 528 48.01 -91.34 -24.82
C THR A 528 47.62 -90.36 -23.71
N ALA A 529 47.81 -89.06 -23.94
CA ALA A 529 47.36 -88.03 -23.01
C ALA A 529 45.84 -87.76 -23.13
N PRO A 530 45.12 -87.60 -22.00
CA PRO A 530 43.73 -87.11 -22.01
C PRO A 530 43.66 -85.61 -22.36
N THR A 531 42.46 -85.09 -22.64
CA THR A 531 42.24 -83.66 -22.91
C THR A 531 41.01 -83.13 -22.19
N VAL A 532 41.02 -81.83 -21.85
CA VAL A 532 39.89 -81.08 -21.28
C VAL A 532 39.77 -79.76 -22.02
N THR A 533 38.56 -79.39 -22.44
CA THR A 533 38.27 -78.10 -23.10
C THR A 533 37.09 -77.39 -22.43
N VAL A 534 37.16 -76.07 -22.40
CA VAL A 534 36.12 -75.17 -21.86
C VAL A 534 35.47 -74.38 -22.99
N ALA A 535 34.21 -73.98 -22.81
CA ALA A 535 33.50 -73.12 -23.76
C ALA A 535 33.81 -71.64 -23.51
N GLU A 536 33.65 -70.80 -24.54
CA GLU A 536 33.63 -69.34 -24.36
C GLU A 536 32.25 -68.90 -23.83
N THR A 537 32.21 -67.89 -22.95
CA THR A 537 30.96 -67.35 -22.39
C THR A 537 31.17 -65.88 -22.07
N ALA A 538 30.36 -64.99 -22.66
CA ALA A 538 30.52 -63.55 -22.44
C ALA A 538 30.34 -63.18 -20.96
N GLY A 539 31.23 -62.35 -20.42
CA GLY A 539 31.23 -61.98 -19.00
C GLY A 539 31.77 -63.06 -18.05
N VAL A 540 32.29 -64.19 -18.54
CA VAL A 540 32.83 -65.29 -17.72
C VAL A 540 34.15 -65.81 -18.29
N THR A 541 35.20 -65.74 -17.48
CA THR A 541 36.51 -66.34 -17.77
C THR A 541 36.62 -67.72 -17.13
N TYR A 542 37.26 -68.67 -17.83
CA TYR A 542 37.47 -70.04 -17.34
C TYR A 542 38.95 -70.33 -17.15
N ARG A 543 39.29 -71.01 -16.05
CA ARG A 543 40.63 -71.47 -15.70
C ARG A 543 40.59 -72.96 -15.38
N ILE A 544 41.58 -73.72 -15.85
CA ILE A 544 41.75 -75.14 -15.51
C ILE A 544 42.94 -75.24 -14.55
N ASP A 545 42.71 -75.83 -13.37
CA ASP A 545 43.70 -76.08 -12.33
C ASP A 545 43.88 -77.59 -12.11
N GLY A 546 45.14 -78.04 -12.16
CA GLY A 546 45.53 -79.45 -12.06
C GLY A 546 46.27 -79.95 -13.31
N ASP A 547 47.02 -81.04 -13.14
CA ASP A 547 47.70 -81.73 -14.24
C ASP A 547 46.69 -82.54 -15.07
N VAL A 548 46.60 -82.29 -16.38
CA VAL A 548 45.79 -83.09 -17.31
C VAL A 548 46.59 -84.33 -17.74
N LYS A 549 46.51 -85.40 -16.93
CA LYS A 549 47.26 -86.66 -17.10
C LYS A 549 46.35 -87.86 -16.85
N ALA A 550 46.77 -89.05 -17.28
CA ALA A 550 46.08 -90.29 -16.89
C ALA A 550 46.19 -90.47 -15.37
N GLY A 551 45.09 -90.89 -14.72
CA GLY A 551 45.02 -91.11 -13.27
C GLY A 551 44.95 -89.86 -12.39
N SER A 552 44.69 -88.66 -12.94
CA SER A 552 44.60 -87.40 -12.16
C SER A 552 43.20 -86.77 -12.18
N THR A 553 43.03 -85.68 -11.42
CA THR A 553 41.81 -84.86 -11.39
C THR A 553 42.12 -83.41 -11.75
N ALA A 554 41.23 -82.77 -12.51
CA ALA A 554 41.32 -81.35 -12.87
C ALA A 554 40.08 -80.61 -12.38
N THR A 555 40.26 -79.37 -11.91
CA THR A 555 39.16 -78.48 -11.51
C THR A 555 39.09 -77.32 -12.48
N ILE A 556 37.90 -77.02 -13.00
CA ILE A 556 37.63 -75.85 -13.82
C ILE A 556 36.96 -74.82 -12.94
N THR A 557 37.52 -73.61 -12.90
CA THR A 557 36.95 -72.44 -12.21
C THR A 557 36.44 -71.45 -13.24
N ALA A 558 35.16 -71.11 -13.15
CA ALA A 558 34.52 -70.01 -13.88
C ALA A 558 34.52 -68.76 -12.98
N THR A 559 34.84 -67.58 -13.53
CA THR A 559 34.89 -66.31 -12.81
C THR A 559 34.23 -65.21 -13.62
N THR A 560 33.29 -64.46 -13.05
CA THR A 560 32.64 -63.34 -13.74
C THR A 560 33.51 -62.11 -13.85
N GLU A 561 33.37 -61.41 -14.97
CA GLU A 561 33.85 -60.05 -15.16
C GLU A 561 33.02 -59.03 -14.36
N GLU A 562 33.51 -57.79 -14.27
CA GLU A 562 32.84 -56.71 -13.55
C GLU A 562 31.46 -56.40 -14.16
N GLY A 563 30.46 -56.08 -13.32
CA GLY A 563 29.07 -55.89 -13.77
C GLY A 563 28.27 -57.18 -14.03
N SER A 564 28.80 -58.37 -13.74
CA SER A 564 28.09 -59.66 -13.91
C SER A 564 28.10 -60.53 -12.64
N PHE A 565 27.11 -61.42 -12.49
CA PHE A 565 27.08 -62.45 -11.44
C PHE A 565 26.60 -63.81 -11.97
N LEU A 566 27.06 -64.90 -11.36
CA LEU A 566 26.70 -66.27 -11.73
C LEU A 566 25.37 -66.70 -11.11
N LYS A 567 24.47 -67.23 -11.94
CA LYS A 567 23.31 -68.02 -11.50
C LYS A 567 23.65 -69.52 -11.48
N PRO A 568 22.96 -70.33 -10.65
CA PRO A 568 23.19 -71.77 -10.59
C PRO A 568 23.08 -72.45 -11.97
N ALA A 569 24.00 -73.38 -12.25
CA ALA A 569 24.05 -74.18 -13.46
C ALA A 569 24.40 -75.64 -13.13
N GLU A 570 24.00 -76.57 -13.99
CA GLU A 570 24.16 -78.01 -13.72
C GLU A 570 25.63 -78.43 -13.66
N GLY A 571 25.99 -79.18 -12.62
CA GLY A 571 27.38 -79.60 -12.34
C GLY A 571 28.31 -78.52 -11.77
N TRP A 572 27.88 -77.25 -11.71
CA TRP A 572 28.68 -76.14 -11.18
C TRP A 572 28.34 -75.79 -9.73
N THR A 573 29.37 -75.68 -8.89
CA THR A 573 29.25 -75.19 -7.51
C THR A 573 29.56 -73.70 -7.48
N VAL A 574 28.52 -72.85 -7.40
CA VAL A 574 28.65 -71.38 -7.37
C VAL A 574 29.00 -70.87 -5.97
N SER A 575 29.88 -69.88 -5.86
CA SER A 575 30.25 -69.22 -4.59
C SER A 575 29.14 -68.32 -4.04
N GLU A 576 29.19 -68.03 -2.74
CA GLU A 576 28.17 -67.22 -2.02
C GLU A 576 28.09 -65.78 -2.54
N ASP A 577 29.22 -65.20 -2.95
CA ASP A 577 29.31 -63.89 -3.62
C ASP A 577 28.82 -63.90 -5.08
N LYS A 578 28.52 -65.08 -5.64
CA LYS A 578 28.17 -65.34 -7.04
C LYS A 578 29.22 -64.89 -8.06
N LYS A 579 30.47 -64.64 -7.67
CA LYS A 579 31.54 -64.20 -8.60
C LYS A 579 32.38 -65.35 -9.15
N THR A 580 32.32 -66.55 -8.55
CA THR A 580 33.03 -67.75 -9.03
C THR A 580 32.15 -69.00 -9.00
N ALA A 581 32.51 -70.00 -9.80
CA ALA A 581 31.96 -71.34 -9.69
C ALA A 581 32.98 -72.40 -10.07
N THR A 582 32.88 -73.61 -9.52
CA THR A 582 33.80 -74.71 -9.80
C THR A 582 33.10 -75.97 -10.34
N PHE A 583 33.82 -76.71 -11.19
CA PHE A 583 33.42 -77.98 -11.81
C PHE A 583 34.63 -78.94 -11.74
N VAL A 584 34.43 -80.22 -11.42
CA VAL A 584 35.52 -81.20 -11.22
C VAL A 584 35.46 -82.32 -12.26
N VAL A 585 36.64 -82.73 -12.78
CA VAL A 585 36.82 -83.75 -13.82
C VAL A 585 37.82 -84.81 -13.36
N GLU A 586 37.50 -86.09 -13.57
CA GLU A 586 38.39 -87.24 -13.33
C GLU A 586 38.95 -87.82 -14.63
N LEU A 587 40.25 -88.15 -14.63
CA LEU A 587 40.99 -88.70 -15.77
C LEU A 587 41.51 -90.09 -15.41
N LYS A 588 41.21 -91.09 -16.25
CA LYS A 588 41.42 -92.52 -15.94
C LYS A 588 42.81 -93.02 -16.31
N ASP A 589 43.19 -94.18 -15.77
CA ASP A 589 44.52 -94.79 -15.86
C ASP A 589 44.53 -96.08 -16.72
N VAL A 590 45.68 -96.48 -17.29
CA VAL A 590 45.84 -97.62 -18.22
C VAL A 590 47.29 -98.14 -18.30
N ALA A 591 47.49 -99.45 -18.50
CA ALA A 591 48.81 -100.11 -18.51
C ALA A 591 49.00 -101.14 -19.66
N CYS A 592 50.24 -101.34 -20.14
CA CYS A 592 50.59 -102.13 -21.33
C CYS A 592 51.98 -102.87 -21.20
N ASP A 593 52.23 -103.98 -21.91
CA ASP A 593 53.41 -104.90 -21.81
C ASP A 593 54.42 -104.84 -23.01
N GLN A 594 55.58 -105.55 -22.97
CA GLN A 594 56.71 -105.42 -23.94
C GLN A 594 57.19 -106.74 -24.65
N PRO A 595 57.88 -106.68 -25.83
CA PRO A 595 58.36 -107.86 -26.59
C PRO A 595 59.90 -108.10 -26.69
N VAL A 596 60.35 -109.36 -26.80
CA VAL A 596 61.77 -109.80 -26.96
C VAL A 596 61.93 -110.97 -27.98
N THR A 597 63.17 -111.37 -28.37
CA THR A 597 63.42 -112.40 -29.41
C THR A 597 64.62 -113.33 -29.08
N PRO A 598 64.52 -114.67 -29.23
CA PRO A 598 65.61 -115.60 -28.88
C PRO A 598 66.68 -115.80 -29.98
N VAL A 599 67.88 -116.24 -29.59
CA VAL A 599 69.11 -116.34 -30.41
C VAL A 599 69.68 -117.78 -30.40
N ALA A 600 70.16 -118.25 -31.55
CA ALA A 600 70.66 -119.63 -31.73
C ALA A 600 72.01 -119.93 -31.02
N PRO A 601 72.28 -121.20 -30.64
CA PRO A 601 73.50 -121.61 -29.94
C PRO A 601 74.73 -121.75 -30.87
N THR A 602 75.92 -121.73 -30.27
CA THR A 602 77.20 -122.02 -30.97
C THR A 602 77.61 -123.48 -30.78
N VAL A 603 78.19 -124.10 -31.83
CA VAL A 603 78.51 -125.53 -31.90
C VAL A 603 79.96 -125.73 -32.35
N THR A 604 80.67 -126.68 -31.76
CA THR A 604 82.01 -127.12 -32.18
C THR A 604 82.02 -128.62 -32.36
N GLN A 605 82.30 -129.10 -33.58
CA GLN A 605 82.32 -130.53 -33.90
C GLN A 605 83.62 -131.23 -33.49
N ALA A 606 83.56 -132.56 -33.42
CA ALA A 606 84.74 -133.40 -33.28
C ALA A 606 85.71 -133.17 -34.46
N LEU A 607 86.98 -132.99 -34.12
CA LEU A 607 88.12 -132.95 -35.04
C LEU A 607 89.08 -134.07 -34.67
N CYS A 608 90.06 -134.35 -35.52
CA CYS A 608 90.97 -135.47 -35.34
C CYS A 608 92.41 -135.01 -35.17
N THR A 609 93.14 -135.73 -34.32
CA THR A 609 94.45 -135.33 -33.83
C THR A 609 95.57 -135.85 -34.74
N GLU A 610 96.77 -135.28 -34.61
CA GLU A 610 97.95 -135.66 -35.41
C GLU A 610 98.36 -137.13 -35.24
N ASP A 611 98.04 -137.72 -34.09
CA ASP A 611 98.20 -139.12 -33.70
C ASP A 611 97.01 -140.03 -34.09
N GLY A 612 95.97 -139.48 -34.74
CA GLY A 612 94.93 -140.25 -35.44
C GLY A 612 93.64 -140.56 -34.67
N SER A 613 93.44 -139.98 -33.49
CA SER A 613 92.19 -140.09 -32.71
C SER A 613 91.22 -138.94 -33.00
N ALA A 614 90.04 -138.90 -32.34
CA ALA A 614 89.04 -137.82 -32.51
C ALA A 614 88.63 -137.18 -31.17
N THR A 615 88.42 -135.86 -31.17
CA THR A 615 88.04 -135.05 -30.01
C THR A 615 86.53 -135.12 -29.70
N ALA A 616 86.13 -134.64 -28.52
CA ALA A 616 84.73 -134.50 -28.17
C ALA A 616 84.12 -133.19 -28.71
N PRO A 617 82.86 -133.20 -29.19
CA PRO A 617 82.13 -132.00 -29.60
C PRO A 617 81.60 -131.19 -28.39
N ASN A 618 81.22 -129.93 -28.62
CA ASN A 618 80.62 -129.04 -27.62
C ASN A 618 79.51 -128.14 -28.20
N VAL A 619 78.58 -127.70 -27.35
CA VAL A 619 77.49 -126.75 -27.67
C VAL A 619 77.33 -125.75 -26.54
N THR A 620 77.28 -124.45 -26.86
CA THR A 620 77.10 -123.35 -25.90
C THR A 620 75.87 -122.53 -26.29
N ALA A 621 74.94 -122.31 -25.35
CA ALA A 621 73.78 -121.45 -25.56
C ALA A 621 74.18 -119.96 -25.58
N ALA A 622 73.33 -119.12 -26.18
CA ALA A 622 73.47 -117.67 -26.12
C ALA A 622 72.95 -117.10 -24.80
N GLU A 623 73.31 -115.86 -24.47
CA GLU A 623 72.69 -115.06 -23.42
C GLU A 623 71.85 -113.95 -24.10
N THR A 624 70.67 -113.64 -23.57
CA THR A 624 69.78 -112.59 -24.13
C THR A 624 68.93 -112.01 -23.02
N ALA A 625 68.90 -110.67 -22.89
CA ALA A 625 68.15 -110.02 -21.81
C ALA A 625 66.65 -110.35 -21.90
N GLY A 626 66.04 -110.70 -20.76
CA GLY A 626 64.64 -111.13 -20.69
C GLY A 626 64.38 -112.56 -21.19
N ILE A 627 65.41 -113.36 -21.51
CA ILE A 627 65.27 -114.74 -21.99
C ILE A 627 66.30 -115.67 -21.34
N THR A 628 65.81 -116.68 -20.61
CA THR A 628 66.63 -117.77 -20.04
C THR A 628 66.73 -118.96 -21.01
N TYR A 629 67.91 -119.56 -21.14
CA TYR A 629 68.16 -120.73 -22.00
C TYR A 629 68.57 -121.99 -21.21
N THR A 630 68.20 -123.18 -21.71
CA THR A 630 68.56 -124.49 -21.14
C THR A 630 68.90 -125.50 -22.24
N VAL A 631 69.87 -126.39 -22.00
CA VAL A 631 70.36 -127.41 -22.97
C VAL A 631 70.13 -128.82 -22.43
N ALA A 632 69.67 -129.74 -23.27
CA ALA A 632 69.42 -131.15 -22.91
C ALA A 632 69.84 -132.13 -24.02
N GLY A 633 70.63 -133.14 -23.66
CA GLY A 633 71.04 -134.25 -24.54
C GLY A 633 72.46 -134.74 -24.25
N ASP A 634 72.85 -135.85 -24.89
CA ASP A 634 74.14 -136.51 -24.70
C ASP A 634 75.22 -135.87 -25.60
N MET A 635 76.27 -135.29 -24.99
CA MET A 635 77.35 -134.59 -25.71
C MET A 635 78.41 -135.57 -26.27
N LYS A 636 78.02 -136.36 -27.27
CA LYS A 636 78.88 -137.36 -27.93
C LYS A 636 78.81 -137.21 -29.45
N ALA A 637 79.93 -137.42 -30.14
CA ALA A 637 79.97 -137.50 -31.60
C ALA A 637 78.93 -138.52 -32.12
N GLY A 638 78.11 -138.13 -33.09
CA GLY A 638 76.97 -138.89 -33.60
C GLY A 638 75.63 -138.66 -32.87
N SER A 639 75.54 -137.74 -31.92
CA SER A 639 74.33 -137.49 -31.09
C SER A 639 73.63 -136.17 -31.43
N THR A 640 72.43 -135.96 -30.86
CA THR A 640 71.62 -134.74 -31.04
C THR A 640 71.20 -134.17 -29.68
N VAL A 641 71.32 -132.85 -29.51
CA VAL A 641 70.89 -132.09 -28.32
C VAL A 641 69.78 -131.09 -28.66
N THR A 642 68.99 -130.70 -27.66
CA THR A 642 67.90 -129.71 -27.77
C THR A 642 68.18 -128.52 -26.85
N ILE A 643 67.85 -127.30 -27.28
CA ILE A 643 67.96 -126.07 -26.49
C ILE A 643 66.57 -125.44 -26.39
N THR A 644 66.19 -124.97 -25.20
CA THR A 644 64.92 -124.29 -24.91
C THR A 644 65.19 -122.87 -24.40
N ALA A 645 64.40 -121.90 -24.87
CA ALA A 645 64.42 -120.50 -24.47
C ALA A 645 63.09 -120.10 -23.80
N THR A 646 63.12 -119.26 -22.77
CA THR A 646 61.94 -118.87 -21.97
C THR A 646 61.98 -117.37 -21.63
N ALA A 647 60.89 -116.63 -21.89
CA ALA A 647 60.76 -115.21 -21.57
C ALA A 647 60.46 -114.92 -20.10
N GLU A 648 60.98 -113.79 -19.61
CA GLU A 648 60.77 -113.27 -18.25
C GLU A 648 59.49 -112.43 -18.10
N GLN A 649 59.13 -112.05 -16.86
CA GLN A 649 57.90 -111.32 -16.56
C GLN A 649 57.93 -109.89 -17.14
N GLY A 650 56.81 -109.45 -17.73
CA GLY A 650 56.72 -108.19 -18.49
C GLY A 650 57.22 -108.31 -19.95
N SER A 651 57.69 -109.49 -20.37
CA SER A 651 58.16 -109.78 -21.73
C SER A 651 57.36 -110.91 -22.40
N PHE A 652 57.37 -110.94 -23.75
CA PHE A 652 56.93 -112.08 -24.57
C PHE A 652 57.88 -112.34 -25.74
N LEU A 653 58.04 -113.61 -26.13
CA LEU A 653 58.89 -114.05 -27.25
C LEU A 653 58.22 -113.78 -28.61
N LYS A 654 58.97 -113.13 -29.51
CA LYS A 654 58.71 -113.10 -30.95
C LYS A 654 59.26 -114.37 -31.63
N PRO A 655 58.70 -114.80 -32.77
CA PRO A 655 59.25 -115.88 -33.58
C PRO A 655 60.69 -115.58 -34.04
N ALA A 656 61.55 -116.60 -34.06
CA ALA A 656 62.95 -116.50 -34.51
C ALA A 656 63.33 -117.68 -35.41
N GLU A 657 64.28 -117.47 -36.32
CA GLU A 657 64.69 -118.50 -37.28
C GLU A 657 65.35 -119.70 -36.60
N GLY A 658 65.00 -120.91 -37.03
CA GLY A 658 65.41 -122.18 -36.41
C GLY A 658 64.72 -122.51 -35.08
N TRP A 659 64.04 -121.55 -34.44
CA TRP A 659 63.33 -121.75 -33.18
C TRP A 659 61.84 -122.04 -33.38
N THR A 660 61.35 -123.10 -32.75
CA THR A 660 59.93 -123.44 -32.69
C THR A 660 59.31 -122.76 -31.47
N LEU A 661 58.62 -121.63 -31.68
CA LEU A 661 57.88 -120.88 -30.65
C LEU A 661 56.60 -121.63 -30.23
N ALA A 662 56.32 -121.68 -28.93
CA ALA A 662 55.11 -122.25 -28.36
C ALA A 662 53.94 -121.25 -28.37
N THR A 663 52.71 -121.78 -28.32
CA THR A 663 51.46 -120.99 -28.35
C THR A 663 51.23 -120.10 -27.13
N ASP A 664 52.07 -120.19 -26.10
CA ASP A 664 52.05 -119.31 -24.93
C ASP A 664 52.76 -117.96 -25.19
N GLY A 665 53.48 -117.82 -26.31
CA GLY A 665 54.32 -116.65 -26.59
C GLY A 665 55.47 -116.46 -25.59
N ARG A 666 55.83 -117.50 -24.83
CA ARG A 666 56.82 -117.43 -23.73
C ARG A 666 57.88 -118.51 -23.75
N THR A 667 57.71 -119.61 -24.49
CA THR A 667 58.75 -120.64 -24.64
C THR A 667 59.06 -120.98 -26.11
N ALA A 668 60.31 -121.32 -26.44
CA ALA A 668 60.73 -121.74 -27.79
C ALA A 668 61.83 -122.81 -27.76
N THR A 669 61.96 -123.65 -28.80
CA THR A 669 62.97 -124.73 -28.86
C THR A 669 63.71 -124.89 -30.20
N ILE A 670 64.96 -125.37 -30.17
CA ILE A 670 65.82 -125.69 -31.33
C ILE A 670 66.62 -126.99 -31.11
N LYS A 671 67.03 -127.69 -32.17
CA LYS A 671 67.80 -128.97 -32.11
C LYS A 671 69.07 -128.95 -32.94
N ILE A 672 70.12 -129.62 -32.46
CA ILE A 672 71.51 -129.57 -32.97
C ILE A 672 72.11 -130.98 -33.00
N ALA A 673 72.81 -131.37 -34.08
CA ALA A 673 73.46 -132.68 -34.24
C ALA A 673 75.00 -132.59 -34.30
N LEU A 674 75.70 -133.68 -33.94
CA LEU A 674 77.16 -133.70 -33.71
C LEU A 674 77.91 -134.77 -34.56
N ASP A 675 79.07 -134.43 -35.14
CA ASP A 675 79.75 -135.18 -36.22
C ASP A 675 81.02 -136.00 -35.81
N ALA A 676 81.67 -136.75 -36.73
CA ALA A 676 82.83 -137.65 -36.45
C ALA A 676 83.87 -137.84 -37.62
N PRO A 677 85.22 -137.64 -37.42
CA PRO A 677 86.23 -137.54 -38.52
C PRO A 677 87.53 -138.44 -38.42
N LYS A 678 88.53 -138.24 -39.34
CA LYS A 678 89.94 -138.78 -39.34
C LYS A 678 90.97 -137.83 -40.03
N CYS A 679 92.22 -137.67 -39.51
CA CYS A 679 93.16 -136.54 -39.83
C CYS A 679 94.67 -136.93 -39.94
N THR A 680 95.55 -135.95 -40.27
CA THR A 680 97.04 -135.99 -40.26
C THR A 680 97.68 -134.60 -39.95
N THR A 681 99.01 -134.40 -40.15
CA THR A 681 99.91 -133.42 -39.47
C THR A 681 100.33 -132.13 -40.22
N LYS A 682 100.88 -131.10 -39.52
CA LYS A 682 101.61 -129.93 -40.13
C LYS A 682 102.42 -128.99 -39.19
N THR A 683 103.19 -128.04 -39.76
CA THR A 683 104.14 -127.13 -39.05
C THR A 683 104.19 -125.66 -39.57
N PRO A 684 104.77 -124.67 -38.84
CA PRO A 684 104.67 -123.21 -39.14
C PRO A 684 106.01 -122.44 -39.40
N THR A 685 105.91 -121.14 -39.76
CA THR A 685 107.04 -120.17 -40.03
C THR A 685 106.70 -118.74 -39.54
N THR A 686 107.62 -117.75 -39.58
CA THR A 686 107.57 -116.48 -38.79
C THR A 686 108.03 -115.16 -39.49
N THR A 687 107.69 -114.00 -38.89
CA THR A 687 108.16 -112.59 -39.17
C THR A 687 107.67 -111.92 -40.49
N PRO A 688 107.87 -110.59 -40.78
CA PRO A 688 108.38 -109.45 -39.98
C PRO A 688 107.50 -108.13 -40.01
N PRO A 689 107.79 -107.06 -39.21
CA PRO A 689 107.03 -105.78 -39.19
C PRO A 689 107.85 -104.45 -39.33
N THR A 690 107.20 -103.30 -39.68
CA THR A 690 107.63 -101.87 -39.46
C THR A 690 106.56 -100.84 -39.90
N ASN A 691 106.70 -99.54 -39.52
CA ASN A 691 106.05 -98.30 -40.06
C ASN A 691 104.58 -97.89 -39.70
N LYS A 692 104.05 -96.82 -40.34
CA LYS A 692 103.00 -95.82 -39.90
C LYS A 692 102.49 -94.98 -41.13
N PRO A 693 101.65 -93.89 -41.10
CA PRO A 693 100.80 -93.21 -40.08
C PRO A 693 99.39 -92.66 -40.55
N ASN A 694 98.74 -91.77 -39.76
CA ASN A 694 97.91 -90.55 -40.12
C ASN A 694 96.40 -90.46 -39.66
N ALA A 695 95.93 -89.20 -39.51
CA ALA A 695 94.55 -88.62 -39.59
C ALA A 695 93.53 -88.51 -38.40
N GLU A 696 93.06 -87.25 -38.20
CA GLU A 696 91.71 -86.71 -37.85
C GLU A 696 91.06 -86.66 -36.43
N GLN A 697 89.95 -85.89 -36.34
CA GLN A 697 89.48 -85.01 -35.24
C GLN A 697 88.57 -85.62 -34.15
N HIS A 698 88.34 -84.90 -33.03
CA HIS A 698 87.00 -84.65 -32.40
C HIS A 698 87.02 -83.53 -31.32
N THR A 699 85.83 -83.14 -30.79
CA THR A 699 85.48 -82.06 -29.81
C THR A 699 85.45 -82.59 -28.34
N PRO A 700 85.02 -81.87 -27.24
CA PRO A 700 84.43 -80.51 -27.00
C PRO A 700 85.32 -79.69 -25.97
N PRO A 701 84.93 -79.04 -24.83
CA PRO A 701 83.64 -78.54 -24.26
C PRO A 701 83.59 -77.17 -23.48
N ALA A 702 82.36 -76.70 -23.19
CA ALA A 702 81.83 -76.00 -21.98
C ALA A 702 82.32 -74.63 -21.41
N ALA A 703 81.33 -73.81 -20.97
CA ALA A 703 81.20 -73.13 -19.65
C ALA A 703 80.98 -71.58 -19.56
N ASN A 704 80.18 -71.20 -18.55
CA ASN A 704 80.08 -69.91 -17.79
C ASN A 704 79.34 -68.65 -18.35
N SER A 705 78.24 -68.28 -17.66
CA SER A 705 77.93 -66.92 -17.12
C SER A 705 76.77 -66.96 -16.08
N PRO A 706 76.75 -66.20 -14.95
CA PRO A 706 75.79 -66.42 -13.85
C PRO A 706 74.99 -65.18 -13.29
N ILE A 707 73.94 -65.46 -12.48
CA ILE A 707 73.41 -64.82 -11.22
C ILE A 707 73.70 -63.31 -10.95
N ALA A 708 72.80 -62.41 -10.47
CA ALA A 708 71.55 -62.45 -9.64
C ALA A 708 70.48 -61.43 -10.15
N ALA A 709 69.23 -61.26 -9.69
CA ALA A 709 68.39 -61.66 -8.52
C ALA A 709 68.33 -60.71 -7.27
N THR A 710 67.12 -60.59 -6.66
CA THR A 710 66.68 -59.70 -5.51
C THR A 710 66.64 -58.18 -5.80
N GLY A 711 65.83 -57.33 -5.12
CA GLY A 711 64.67 -57.55 -4.23
C GLY A 711 64.42 -56.42 -3.19
N LEU A 712 63.13 -56.06 -2.93
CA LEU A 712 62.62 -55.17 -1.84
C LEU A 712 63.02 -53.65 -1.95
N ALA A 713 62.46 -52.65 -1.25
CA ALA A 713 61.49 -52.60 -0.14
C ALA A 713 60.64 -51.29 -0.05
N SER A 714 59.48 -51.38 0.63
CA SER A 714 58.89 -50.43 1.63
C SER A 714 58.48 -48.95 1.34
N ALA A 715 57.30 -48.58 1.87
CA ALA A 715 56.90 -47.21 2.28
C ALA A 715 57.41 -46.86 3.72
N PRO A 716 57.25 -45.64 4.30
CA PRO A 716 55.98 -45.05 4.79
C PRO A 716 55.80 -43.53 4.45
N VAL A 717 54.63 -42.87 4.51
CA VAL A 717 53.79 -42.37 5.64
C VAL A 717 54.50 -41.45 6.67
N PHE A 718 54.20 -40.13 6.69
CA PHE A 718 53.54 -39.40 7.82
C PHE A 718 53.46 -37.85 7.73
N LEU A 719 52.32 -37.30 8.20
CA LEU A 719 52.01 -36.05 8.97
C LEU A 719 52.80 -34.71 8.83
N GLY A 720 52.07 -33.60 9.09
CA GLY A 720 52.60 -32.25 9.37
C GLY A 720 52.38 -31.26 8.21
N SER A 721 51.36 -30.40 8.13
CA SER A 721 50.60 -29.56 9.10
C SER A 721 51.31 -28.25 9.50
N ALA A 722 50.59 -27.13 9.32
CA ALA A 722 50.93 -25.74 9.66
C ALA A 722 52.05 -25.05 8.84
N ALA A 723 52.04 -23.72 8.60
CA ALA A 723 50.94 -22.74 8.56
C ALA A 723 51.43 -21.40 7.95
N LEU A 724 50.47 -20.53 7.57
CA LEU A 724 50.53 -19.06 7.62
C LEU A 724 51.60 -18.30 6.78
N LEU A 725 51.13 -17.51 5.79
CA LEU A 725 51.26 -16.04 5.69
C LEU A 725 50.47 -15.61 4.41
N VAL A 726 49.50 -14.69 4.37
CA VAL A 726 49.31 -13.33 4.94
C VAL A 726 49.89 -12.22 4.03
N LEU A 727 49.18 -11.07 4.02
CA LEU A 727 49.39 -9.80 3.27
C LEU A 727 48.81 -9.69 1.84
N VAL A 728 48.22 -8.56 1.43
CA VAL A 728 47.48 -7.51 2.19
C VAL A 728 46.71 -6.56 1.25
N GLY A 729 45.69 -5.89 1.79
CA GLY A 729 45.32 -4.52 1.38
C GLY A 729 43.91 -4.33 0.81
N LEU A 730 43.25 -3.19 1.03
CA LEU A 730 43.52 -2.03 1.90
C LEU A 730 42.13 -1.53 2.40
N MET A 731 41.94 -1.12 3.67
CA MET A 731 41.97 0.27 4.16
C MET A 731 41.02 1.28 3.46
N VAL A 732 40.31 2.19 4.15
CA VAL A 732 40.05 2.37 5.60
C VAL A 732 38.94 3.41 5.85
N VAL A 733 38.21 3.33 7.00
CA VAL A 733 37.39 4.37 7.68
C VAL A 733 36.25 5.07 6.88
N GLY A 734 35.07 5.37 7.45
CA GLY A 734 34.53 5.09 8.79
C GLY A 734 33.78 6.28 9.42
N ALA A 735 33.09 6.01 10.54
CA ALA A 735 32.32 6.97 11.38
C ALA A 735 31.05 7.61 10.75
N ARG A 736 30.11 8.21 11.50
CA ARG A 736 29.40 7.83 12.76
C ARG A 736 28.34 8.90 13.05
N ARG A 737 27.20 8.53 13.68
CA ARG A 737 26.14 9.43 14.23
C ARG A 737 25.30 10.16 13.16
N LYS A 738 24.01 10.50 13.34
CA LYS A 738 23.16 10.81 14.53
C LYS A 738 23.50 12.12 15.26
N ALA A 739 23.19 13.25 14.61
CA ALA A 739 22.15 14.10 15.17
C ALA A 739 20.80 13.60 14.60
#